data_AF-A0A143PS69-F1
#
_entry.id   AF-A0A143PS69-F1
#
_cell.length_a   1.000
_cell.length_b   1.000
_cell.length_c   1.000
_cell.angle_alpha   90.00
_cell.angle_beta   90.00
_cell.angle_gamma   90.00
#
_symmetry.space_group_name_H-M   'P 1'
#
loop_
_entity.id
_entity.type
_entity.pdbx_description
1 polymer ?
#
loop_
_entity_poly.entity_id
_entity_poly.type
_entity_poly.pdbx_seq_one_letter_code
_entity_poly.pdbx_strand_id
1 'polypeptide(L)'
;MPSSSVSSTPDLGRPGWRERALALAIYVVVAVLATWPLGWRPRTLLGAPQGEGDPYLNLFTLGWDLRQLFLAPSSWVTGGVFDAPIFHPARQTLAFTDHLLLQALLVSPIYAIWRDPVLCYNAVFIASLAASAWAMWWYLRQLLDDRLGPVVGGLAWGFCAYRFSHVLHLQLQALYFLPLAFGALHRLVARRRWQDGAWLGLWFGLTAVSAVYYAVIGLVALGLGGLALVAGAGRVSLGRLLAPLAVSGLVSAALVAPVLVPYVQAQQREGFVRTMDEASRHAATLASFVSDPPWRPVALAPIGRTEEDGLLPGWGALALAVLAAAALPRSRRQPLLWTWGAVAASGIVFALGPEGLRSVYALAHRWVFGFQAIRAPARFGVLFSFGVAAAAGFAVTWWRRERRPASHPVVLALSLVVAIEAVAWRVPYVPAPAFETPVSAWLRDVEGPGAVAFLPQPDDRAATPLMLETLTHGRPIVNGYSGQRPAFAGAVAGALATFPSADAIWTLHDLGVRFVVAPDDGLDKAWPLARRASVAGRGGAPSVIYELADETTLLAAVGAPAAVSAPQPGVPGFAPGEVSRYDVFWDGAGTHVSAGTIEIAVLAATGSDARLPRWLSAADRTRIRYEARVSLETAPWVARFFEARDVFRTFTDSEFRPVAHLREIREGRRQVDQSVFHDGAGGVVRVVPPDATTVEAGPGFRAPPDHRDPIAAFLLVRTLALAAGSQVAIPVNDMGRNLTLQSGPLAAETIQWRGQQVRALRMRPALVQRVQRRAPPAIDLWLSADQRRLPLRIDVAAGFGRVRVELIETHSGVPRT
;
A
#
# COMPACT_ATOMS: atom_id res chain seq x y z
N MET A 1 -46.95 -33.48 10.34
CA MET A 1 -45.89 -32.56 9.86
C MET A 1 -44.64 -33.36 9.58
N PRO A 2 -44.27 -33.63 8.32
CA PRO A 2 -43.13 -34.49 8.04
C PRO A 2 -41.81 -33.71 8.09
N SER A 3 -40.86 -34.31 8.80
CA SER A 3 -39.46 -33.92 8.96
C SER A 3 -38.74 -33.74 7.62
N SER A 4 -38.39 -32.50 7.28
CA SER A 4 -37.52 -32.17 6.15
C SER A 4 -36.04 -32.41 6.54
N SER A 5 -35.57 -33.64 6.40
CA SER A 5 -34.12 -33.93 6.41
C SER A 5 -33.52 -33.41 5.10
N VAL A 6 -32.87 -32.24 5.15
CA VAL A 6 -32.11 -31.65 4.04
C VAL A 6 -30.79 -32.42 3.87
N SER A 7 -30.88 -33.64 3.34
CA SER A 7 -29.75 -34.41 2.80
C SER A 7 -29.76 -34.43 1.27
N SER A 8 -30.59 -33.61 0.61
CA SER A 8 -30.99 -33.81 -0.78
C SER A 8 -30.56 -32.70 -1.75
N THR A 9 -29.32 -32.22 -1.68
CA THR A 9 -28.65 -31.86 -2.94
C THR A 9 -27.97 -33.13 -3.44
N PRO A 10 -28.52 -33.82 -4.45
CA PRO A 10 -27.83 -34.97 -5.03
C PRO A 10 -26.45 -34.49 -5.48
N ASP A 11 -25.41 -35.20 -5.05
CA ASP A 11 -24.07 -35.04 -5.61
C ASP A 11 -24.16 -35.53 -7.06
N LEU A 12 -24.44 -34.59 -7.96
CA LEU A 12 -24.51 -34.85 -9.38
C LEU A 12 -23.09 -35.26 -9.76
N GLY A 13 -22.87 -36.56 -9.95
CA GLY A 13 -21.54 -37.14 -10.13
C GLY A 13 -20.64 -36.31 -11.05
N ARG A 14 -19.33 -36.35 -10.80
CA ARG A 14 -18.36 -35.46 -11.46
C ARG A 14 -18.57 -35.46 -12.99
N PRO A 15 -18.64 -34.29 -13.66
CA PRO A 15 -18.87 -34.24 -15.10
C PRO A 15 -17.77 -35.01 -15.84
N GLY A 16 -18.09 -35.62 -16.98
CA GLY A 16 -17.12 -36.39 -17.77
C GLY A 16 -15.97 -35.50 -18.27
N TRP A 17 -14.80 -36.09 -18.55
CA TRP A 17 -13.63 -35.33 -18.99
C TRP A 17 -13.87 -34.53 -20.27
N ARG A 18 -14.68 -35.07 -21.21
CA ARG A 18 -15.09 -34.39 -22.45
C ARG A 18 -15.86 -33.10 -22.19
N GLU A 19 -16.77 -33.13 -21.21
CA GLU A 19 -17.55 -31.95 -20.82
C GLU A 19 -16.67 -30.88 -20.19
N ARG A 20 -15.71 -31.28 -19.34
CA ARG A 20 -14.73 -30.37 -18.73
C ARG A 20 -13.83 -29.71 -19.78
N ALA A 21 -13.35 -30.49 -20.74
CA ALA A 21 -12.50 -30.02 -21.82
C ALA A 21 -13.26 -29.06 -22.75
N LEU A 22 -14.52 -29.38 -23.09
CA LEU A 22 -15.35 -28.51 -23.90
C LEU A 22 -15.65 -27.18 -23.21
N ALA A 23 -16.01 -27.20 -21.93
CA ALA A 23 -16.23 -25.97 -21.16
C ALA A 23 -14.96 -25.10 -21.11
N LEU A 24 -13.81 -25.71 -20.83
CA LEU A 24 -12.53 -24.99 -20.85
C LEU A 24 -12.22 -24.40 -22.23
N ALA A 25 -12.42 -25.17 -23.30
CA ALA A 25 -12.17 -24.71 -24.67
C ALA A 25 -13.04 -23.50 -25.03
N ILE A 26 -14.33 -23.51 -24.65
CA ILE A 26 -15.22 -22.35 -24.84
C ILE A 26 -14.65 -21.13 -24.13
N TYR A 27 -14.23 -21.25 -22.88
CA TYR A 27 -13.72 -20.11 -22.12
C TYR A 27 -12.36 -19.61 -22.61
N VAL A 28 -11.50 -20.50 -23.10
CA VAL A 28 -10.23 -20.11 -23.74
C VAL A 28 -10.50 -19.31 -25.01
N VAL A 29 -11.44 -19.77 -25.87
CA VAL A 29 -11.82 -19.04 -27.08
C VAL A 29 -12.39 -17.67 -26.73
N VAL A 30 -13.32 -17.60 -25.78
CA VAL A 30 -13.90 -16.32 -25.32
C VAL A 30 -12.83 -15.42 -24.72
N ALA A 31 -11.88 -15.93 -23.94
CA ALA A 31 -10.79 -15.14 -23.39
C ALA A 31 -9.86 -14.57 -24.46
N VAL A 32 -9.51 -15.35 -25.49
CA VAL A 32 -8.72 -14.86 -26.63
C VAL A 32 -9.47 -13.80 -27.42
N LEU A 33 -10.78 -13.98 -27.65
CA LEU A 33 -11.62 -12.99 -28.34
C LEU A 33 -11.78 -11.70 -27.53
N ALA A 34 -12.10 -11.81 -26.24
CA ALA A 34 -12.28 -10.68 -25.34
C ALA A 34 -10.99 -9.87 -25.14
N THR A 35 -9.83 -10.50 -25.35
CA THR A 35 -8.52 -9.87 -25.24
C THR A 35 -7.84 -9.64 -26.59
N TRP A 36 -8.56 -9.78 -27.70
CA TRP A 36 -8.01 -9.55 -29.03
C TRP A 36 -7.44 -8.13 -29.15
N PRO A 37 -6.25 -7.91 -29.74
CA PRO A 37 -5.40 -8.88 -30.47
C PRO A 37 -4.27 -9.57 -29.66
N LEU A 38 -4.33 -9.66 -28.33
CA LEU A 38 -3.25 -10.29 -27.54
C LEU A 38 -2.94 -11.73 -27.96
N GLY A 39 -3.94 -12.51 -28.39
CA GLY A 39 -3.72 -13.87 -28.91
C GLY A 39 -2.86 -13.92 -30.18
N TRP A 40 -2.85 -12.85 -30.98
CA TRP A 40 -2.03 -12.73 -32.20
C TRP A 40 -0.70 -12.00 -31.95
N ARG A 41 -0.68 -11.05 -31.01
CA ARG A 41 0.49 -10.23 -30.66
C ARG A 41 0.92 -10.39 -29.20
N PRO A 42 1.14 -11.62 -28.69
CA PRO A 42 1.36 -11.86 -27.26
C PRO A 42 2.71 -11.39 -26.74
N ARG A 43 3.65 -11.04 -27.63
CA ARG A 43 5.00 -10.56 -27.29
C ARG A 43 5.23 -9.08 -27.61
N THR A 44 4.43 -8.51 -28.51
CA THR A 44 4.60 -7.15 -29.01
C THR A 44 3.59 -6.17 -28.43
N LEU A 45 2.53 -6.66 -27.79
CA LEU A 45 1.59 -5.87 -27.01
C LEU A 45 1.61 -6.33 -25.56
N LEU A 46 1.42 -5.40 -24.63
CA LEU A 46 1.16 -5.69 -23.23
C LEU A 46 -0.35 -5.65 -22.98
N GLY A 47 -0.88 -6.62 -22.23
CA GLY A 47 -2.27 -6.72 -21.83
C GLY A 47 -2.72 -5.67 -20.83
N ALA A 48 -2.43 -4.39 -21.10
CA ALA A 48 -2.78 -3.24 -20.30
C ALA A 48 -3.07 -2.01 -21.19
N PRO A 49 -4.03 -1.15 -20.80
CA PRO A 49 -4.40 0.04 -21.58
C PRO A 49 -3.40 1.19 -21.52
N GLN A 50 -2.44 1.12 -20.59
CA GLN A 50 -1.32 2.04 -20.48
C GLN A 50 -0.07 1.26 -20.02
N GLY A 51 1.12 1.85 -20.20
CA GLY A 51 2.39 1.24 -19.81
C GLY A 51 2.80 1.60 -18.39
N GLU A 52 3.24 2.85 -18.20
CA GLU A 52 3.79 3.34 -16.93
C GLU A 52 2.83 3.22 -15.75
N GLY A 53 3.38 2.94 -14.57
CA GLY A 53 2.62 2.72 -13.33
C GLY A 53 2.33 1.24 -13.07
N ASP A 54 1.12 0.91 -12.63
CA ASP A 54 0.74 -0.43 -12.17
C ASP A 54 1.01 -1.57 -13.17
N PRO A 55 0.83 -1.40 -14.50
CA PRO A 55 1.13 -2.48 -15.45
C PRO A 55 2.61 -2.82 -15.53
N TYR A 56 3.48 -1.82 -15.65
CA TYR A 56 4.93 -2.04 -15.66
C TYR A 56 5.45 -2.49 -14.29
N LEU A 57 4.83 -2.07 -13.18
CA LEU A 57 5.11 -2.64 -11.86
C LEU A 57 4.81 -4.14 -11.82
N ASN A 58 3.64 -4.57 -12.28
CA ASN A 58 3.28 -5.99 -12.33
C ASN A 58 4.17 -6.78 -13.28
N LEU A 59 4.53 -6.21 -14.43
CA LEU A 59 5.46 -6.82 -15.38
C LEU A 59 6.86 -6.97 -14.78
N PHE A 60 7.33 -5.94 -14.06
CA PHE A 60 8.59 -5.98 -13.32
C PHE A 60 8.56 -7.06 -12.24
N THR A 61 7.52 -7.09 -11.40
CA THR A 61 7.34 -8.08 -10.34
C THR A 61 7.34 -9.50 -10.90
N LEU A 62 6.53 -9.77 -11.93
CA LEU A 62 6.49 -11.09 -12.57
C LEU A 62 7.85 -11.47 -13.17
N GLY A 63 8.50 -10.52 -13.86
CA GLY A 63 9.83 -10.72 -14.45
C GLY A 63 10.92 -10.96 -13.41
N TRP A 64 10.87 -10.27 -12.28
CA TRP A 64 11.79 -10.46 -11.15
C TRP A 64 11.59 -11.83 -10.52
N ASP A 65 10.36 -12.20 -10.18
CA ASP A 65 10.03 -13.49 -9.58
C ASP A 65 10.50 -14.65 -10.48
N LEU A 66 10.17 -14.58 -11.78
CA LEU A 66 10.62 -15.54 -12.79
C LEU A 66 12.16 -15.58 -12.87
N ARG A 67 12.82 -14.43 -12.97
CA ARG A 67 14.29 -14.38 -13.04
C ARG A 67 14.93 -15.01 -11.80
N GLN A 68 14.43 -14.70 -10.60
CA GLN A 68 14.92 -15.28 -9.35
C GLN A 68 14.71 -16.79 -9.30
N LEU A 69 13.57 -17.29 -9.78
CA LEU A 69 13.28 -18.73 -9.84
C LEU A 69 14.32 -19.51 -10.67
N PHE A 70 14.87 -18.90 -11.71
CA PHE A 70 15.84 -19.56 -12.61
C PHE A 70 17.31 -19.21 -12.33
N LEU A 71 17.62 -18.00 -11.83
CA LEU A 71 19.00 -17.56 -11.58
C LEU A 71 19.47 -17.80 -10.15
N ALA A 72 18.55 -17.75 -9.18
CA ALA A 72 18.88 -17.97 -7.77
C ALA A 72 17.71 -18.67 -7.04
N PRO A 73 17.40 -19.94 -7.36
CA PRO A 73 16.22 -20.63 -6.81
C PRO A 73 16.18 -20.68 -5.28
N SER A 74 17.34 -20.67 -4.62
CA SER A 74 17.45 -20.61 -3.16
C SER A 74 16.86 -19.33 -2.56
N SER A 75 16.75 -18.24 -3.33
CA SER A 75 16.14 -16.98 -2.88
C SER A 75 14.65 -17.11 -2.57
N TRP A 76 13.95 -18.05 -3.21
CA TRP A 76 12.53 -18.35 -2.93
C TRP A 76 12.34 -19.02 -1.57
N VAL A 77 13.31 -19.84 -1.14
CA VAL A 77 13.25 -20.56 0.13
C VAL A 77 13.80 -19.73 1.29
N THR A 78 14.87 -18.98 1.03
CA THR A 78 15.53 -18.12 2.04
C THR A 78 14.82 -16.77 2.25
N GLY A 79 13.88 -16.41 1.38
CA GLY A 79 13.20 -15.12 1.39
C GLY A 79 13.94 -14.00 0.63
N GLY A 80 15.13 -14.27 0.09
CA GLY A 80 15.89 -13.30 -0.72
C GLY A 80 15.19 -12.87 -2.01
N VAL A 81 14.17 -13.60 -2.47
CA VAL A 81 13.30 -13.17 -3.59
C VAL A 81 12.60 -11.83 -3.28
N PHE A 82 12.42 -11.50 -2.00
CA PHE A 82 11.78 -10.24 -1.62
C PHE A 82 12.69 -9.02 -1.77
N ASP A 83 14.00 -9.18 -1.93
CA ASP A 83 14.97 -8.08 -2.10
C ASP A 83 15.03 -7.62 -3.57
N ALA A 84 13.91 -7.06 -4.05
CA ALA A 84 13.82 -6.49 -5.38
C ALA A 84 14.73 -5.25 -5.54
N PRO A 85 15.29 -4.99 -6.73
CA PRO A 85 16.34 -4.00 -6.94
C PRO A 85 15.84 -2.55 -7.03
N ILE A 86 14.85 -2.16 -6.22
CA ILE A 86 14.27 -0.81 -6.20
C ILE A 86 14.44 -0.13 -4.85
N PHE A 87 14.40 1.21 -4.83
CA PHE A 87 14.53 2.01 -3.60
C PHE A 87 15.79 1.70 -2.79
N HIS A 88 16.92 1.44 -3.46
CA HIS A 88 18.19 1.17 -2.79
C HIS A 88 18.50 2.25 -1.73
N PRO A 89 18.92 1.87 -0.51
CA PRO A 89 19.28 0.52 -0.01
C PRO A 89 18.17 -0.20 0.77
N ALA A 90 16.89 0.09 0.53
CA ALA A 90 15.78 -0.58 1.22
C ALA A 90 15.80 -2.10 0.97
N ARG A 91 15.38 -2.86 1.99
CA ARG A 91 15.29 -4.34 1.95
C ARG A 91 13.85 -4.79 1.79
N GLN A 92 13.67 -6.01 1.27
CA GLN A 92 12.36 -6.66 1.12
C GLN A 92 11.34 -5.82 0.33
N THR A 93 11.82 -5.04 -0.65
CA THR A 93 11.03 -4.06 -1.38
C THR A 93 9.96 -4.68 -2.27
N LEU A 94 10.04 -5.99 -2.58
CA LEU A 94 8.94 -6.73 -3.21
C LEU A 94 7.68 -6.73 -2.33
N ALA A 95 7.84 -6.72 -1.00
CA ALA A 95 6.72 -6.68 -0.04
C ALA A 95 6.06 -5.28 0.05
N PHE A 96 6.56 -4.28 -0.69
CA PHE A 96 5.94 -2.95 -0.73
C PHE A 96 4.71 -2.92 -1.65
N THR A 97 4.50 -3.99 -2.43
CA THR A 97 3.32 -4.25 -3.28
C THR A 97 2.93 -5.73 -3.20
N ASP A 98 1.86 -6.15 -3.87
CA ASP A 98 1.53 -7.57 -4.06
C ASP A 98 2.64 -8.26 -4.89
N HIS A 99 3.18 -9.36 -4.37
CA HIS A 99 4.08 -10.23 -5.13
C HIS A 99 3.31 -11.08 -6.15
N LEU A 100 4.00 -11.68 -7.13
CA LEU A 100 3.39 -12.56 -8.12
C LEU A 100 4.01 -13.97 -8.12
N LEU A 101 4.55 -14.42 -6.98
CA LEU A 101 5.27 -15.69 -6.84
C LEU A 101 4.47 -16.90 -7.34
N LEU A 102 3.18 -17.01 -6.98
CA LEU A 102 2.36 -18.13 -7.45
C LEU A 102 2.14 -18.06 -8.96
N GLN A 103 1.86 -16.88 -9.49
CA GLN A 103 1.63 -16.65 -10.91
C GLN A 103 2.92 -16.96 -11.70
N ALA A 104 4.08 -16.50 -11.23
CA ALA A 104 5.40 -16.79 -11.77
C ALA A 104 5.67 -18.30 -11.80
N LEU A 105 5.33 -19.03 -10.74
CA LEU A 105 5.46 -20.49 -10.72
C LEU A 105 4.57 -21.15 -11.79
N LEU A 106 3.33 -20.70 -11.94
CA LEU A 106 2.38 -21.25 -12.93
C LEU A 106 2.84 -21.04 -14.38
N VAL A 107 3.47 -19.90 -14.70
CA VAL A 107 3.99 -19.62 -16.05
C VAL A 107 5.48 -19.88 -16.22
N SER A 108 6.14 -20.42 -15.19
CA SER A 108 7.55 -20.79 -15.26
C SER A 108 7.89 -21.75 -16.43
N PRO A 109 7.04 -22.70 -16.86
CA PRO A 109 7.34 -23.51 -18.04
C PRO A 109 7.38 -22.68 -19.33
N ILE A 110 6.53 -21.65 -19.44
CA ILE A 110 6.54 -20.72 -20.58
C ILE A 110 7.83 -19.89 -20.52
N TYR A 111 8.17 -19.36 -19.35
CA TYR A 111 9.39 -18.58 -19.20
C TYR A 111 10.65 -19.40 -19.48
N ALA A 112 10.70 -20.68 -19.09
CA ALA A 112 11.82 -21.57 -19.34
C ALA A 112 12.18 -21.69 -20.83
N ILE A 113 11.15 -21.72 -21.70
CA ILE A 113 11.29 -21.90 -23.14
C ILE A 113 11.58 -20.57 -23.84
N TRP A 114 10.82 -19.51 -23.55
CA TRP A 114 10.86 -18.27 -24.33
C TRP A 114 11.60 -17.11 -23.67
N ARG A 115 11.85 -17.19 -22.35
CA ARG A 115 12.54 -16.14 -21.56
C ARG A 115 11.95 -14.73 -21.73
N ASP A 116 10.63 -14.67 -21.95
CA ASP A 116 9.91 -13.44 -22.28
C ASP A 116 8.87 -13.11 -21.18
N PRO A 117 9.11 -12.08 -20.35
CA PRO A 117 8.18 -11.66 -19.31
C PRO A 117 6.84 -11.14 -19.85
N VAL A 118 6.81 -10.53 -21.04
CA VAL A 118 5.57 -9.99 -21.64
C VAL A 118 4.67 -11.12 -22.09
N LEU A 119 5.24 -12.15 -22.71
CA LEU A 119 4.51 -13.37 -23.03
C LEU A 119 3.92 -14.01 -21.77
N CYS A 120 4.70 -14.09 -20.70
CA CYS A 120 4.26 -14.65 -19.42
C CYS A 120 3.14 -13.81 -18.80
N TYR A 121 3.26 -12.47 -18.81
CA TYR A 121 2.22 -11.56 -18.34
C TYR A 121 0.89 -11.79 -19.07
N ASN A 122 0.94 -11.79 -20.41
CA ASN A 122 -0.25 -11.98 -21.24
C ASN A 122 -0.85 -13.38 -21.09
N ALA A 123 0.00 -14.41 -20.95
CA ALA A 123 -0.43 -15.77 -20.68
C ALA A 123 -1.15 -15.87 -19.32
N VAL A 124 -0.60 -15.28 -18.25
CA VAL A 124 -1.27 -15.19 -16.94
C VAL A 124 -2.61 -14.48 -17.08
N PHE A 125 -2.66 -13.35 -17.79
CA PHE A 125 -3.88 -12.57 -17.95
C PHE A 125 -5.00 -13.37 -18.64
N ILE A 126 -4.73 -13.93 -19.82
CA ILE A 126 -5.70 -14.72 -20.60
C ILE A 126 -6.10 -16.00 -19.84
N ALA A 127 -5.12 -16.72 -19.29
CA ALA A 127 -5.37 -17.93 -18.53
C ALA A 127 -6.22 -17.65 -17.28
N SER A 128 -6.01 -16.51 -16.62
CA SER A 128 -6.77 -16.11 -15.43
C SER A 128 -8.26 -15.89 -15.75
N LEU A 129 -8.59 -15.29 -16.90
CA LEU A 129 -9.98 -15.12 -17.34
C LEU A 129 -10.64 -16.50 -17.58
N ALA A 130 -9.99 -17.34 -18.39
CA ALA A 130 -10.52 -18.66 -18.74
C ALA A 130 -10.62 -19.60 -17.53
N ALA A 131 -9.59 -19.64 -16.68
CA ALA A 131 -9.57 -20.45 -15.46
C ALA A 131 -10.63 -19.98 -14.46
N SER A 132 -10.89 -18.67 -14.38
CA SER A 132 -11.93 -18.14 -13.49
C SER A 132 -13.31 -18.57 -13.97
N ALA A 133 -13.60 -18.39 -15.27
CA ALA A 133 -14.85 -18.85 -15.87
C ALA A 133 -15.06 -20.35 -15.67
N TRP A 134 -14.01 -21.14 -15.90
CA TRP A 134 -14.04 -22.59 -15.73
C TRP A 134 -14.23 -23.00 -14.27
N ALA A 135 -13.61 -22.32 -13.31
CA ALA A 135 -13.79 -22.58 -11.89
C ALA A 135 -15.23 -22.31 -11.44
N MET A 136 -15.84 -21.22 -11.91
CA MET A 136 -17.25 -20.93 -11.66
C MET A 136 -18.17 -21.96 -12.32
N TRP A 137 -17.89 -22.35 -13.57
CA TRP A 137 -18.59 -23.45 -14.22
C TRP A 137 -18.48 -24.75 -13.41
N TRP A 138 -17.29 -25.13 -12.95
CA TRP A 138 -17.06 -26.34 -12.16
C TRP A 138 -17.83 -26.31 -10.84
N TYR A 139 -17.80 -25.17 -10.16
CA TYR A 139 -18.57 -24.95 -8.93
C TYR A 139 -20.08 -25.10 -9.18
N LEU A 140 -20.62 -24.40 -10.18
CA LEU A 140 -22.04 -24.46 -10.50
C LEU A 140 -22.46 -25.83 -11.02
N ARG A 141 -21.64 -26.50 -11.83
CA ARG A 141 -21.97 -27.81 -12.42
C ARG A 141 -22.12 -28.92 -11.38
N GLN A 142 -21.45 -28.79 -10.22
CA GLN A 142 -21.63 -29.68 -9.08
C GLN A 142 -22.96 -29.44 -8.34
N LEU A 143 -23.53 -28.24 -8.44
CA LEU A 143 -24.76 -27.84 -7.74
C LEU A 143 -25.99 -27.89 -8.64
N LEU A 144 -25.79 -27.64 -9.93
CA LEU A 144 -26.81 -27.49 -10.96
C LEU A 144 -26.70 -28.68 -11.91
N ASP A 145 -27.80 -29.42 -12.00
CA ASP A 145 -27.97 -30.42 -13.02
C ASP A 145 -28.45 -29.66 -14.26
N ASP A 146 -27.54 -29.18 -15.09
CA ASP A 146 -27.79 -28.62 -16.42
C ASP A 146 -26.43 -28.35 -17.08
N ARG A 147 -26.41 -28.28 -18.42
CA ARG A 147 -25.21 -27.91 -19.16
C ARG A 147 -25.11 -26.41 -19.42
N LEU A 148 -26.22 -25.74 -19.73
CA LEU A 148 -26.21 -24.34 -20.17
C LEU A 148 -26.03 -23.37 -18.99
N GLY A 149 -26.76 -23.58 -17.89
CA GLY A 149 -26.70 -22.69 -16.73
C GLY A 149 -25.29 -22.48 -16.16
N PRO A 150 -24.53 -23.56 -15.85
CA PRO A 150 -23.13 -23.42 -15.45
C PRO A 150 -22.26 -22.71 -16.49
N VAL A 151 -22.52 -22.91 -17.79
CA VAL A 151 -21.76 -22.24 -18.85
C VAL A 151 -21.97 -20.72 -18.79
N VAL A 152 -23.23 -20.28 -18.69
CA VAL A 152 -23.62 -18.87 -18.58
C VAL A 152 -23.07 -18.23 -17.30
N GLY A 153 -23.15 -18.94 -16.17
CA GLY A 153 -22.56 -18.45 -14.91
C GLY A 153 -21.04 -18.29 -14.99
N GLY A 154 -20.35 -19.20 -15.68
CA GLY A 154 -18.92 -19.05 -15.95
C GLY A 154 -18.58 -17.85 -16.85
N LEU A 155 -19.38 -17.58 -17.89
CA LEU A 155 -19.20 -16.40 -18.73
C LEU A 155 -19.39 -15.10 -17.94
N ALA A 156 -20.47 -15.02 -17.15
CA ALA A 156 -20.77 -13.86 -16.32
C ALA A 156 -19.67 -13.59 -15.28
N TRP A 157 -19.04 -14.62 -14.72
CA TRP A 157 -17.94 -14.45 -13.76
C TRP A 157 -16.60 -14.12 -14.42
N GLY A 158 -16.24 -14.84 -15.48
CA GLY A 158 -14.94 -14.74 -16.13
C GLY A 158 -14.73 -13.46 -16.93
N PHE A 159 -15.81 -12.78 -17.32
CA PHE A 159 -15.75 -11.66 -18.26
C PHE A 159 -16.63 -10.46 -17.84
N CYS A 160 -16.94 -10.30 -16.55
CA CYS A 160 -17.67 -9.14 -16.04
C CYS A 160 -16.84 -7.85 -16.08
N ALA A 161 -17.51 -6.70 -15.99
CA ALA A 161 -16.88 -5.39 -16.05
C ALA A 161 -15.80 -5.18 -14.98
N TYR A 162 -16.04 -5.70 -13.77
CA TYR A 162 -15.06 -5.67 -12.68
C TYR A 162 -13.66 -6.14 -13.11
N ARG A 163 -13.59 -7.19 -13.96
CA ARG A 163 -12.32 -7.74 -14.43
C ARG A 163 -11.55 -6.79 -15.32
N PHE A 164 -12.28 -6.13 -16.21
CA PHE A 164 -11.73 -5.18 -17.19
C PHE A 164 -11.48 -3.81 -16.57
N SER A 165 -12.19 -3.44 -15.50
CA SER A 165 -11.82 -2.31 -14.62
C SER A 165 -10.46 -2.51 -13.95
N HIS A 166 -10.05 -3.75 -13.71
CA HIS A 166 -8.78 -4.09 -13.07
C HIS A 166 -7.76 -4.70 -14.05
N VAL A 167 -7.86 -4.40 -15.34
CA VAL A 167 -6.90 -4.88 -16.36
C VAL A 167 -5.47 -4.38 -16.10
N LEU A 168 -5.32 -3.25 -15.41
CA LEU A 168 -4.02 -2.71 -14.97
C LEU A 168 -3.38 -3.49 -13.82
N HIS A 169 -4.16 -4.34 -13.13
CA HIS A 169 -3.78 -5.02 -11.90
C HIS A 169 -3.72 -6.53 -12.14
N LEU A 170 -2.59 -7.04 -12.64
CA LEU A 170 -2.45 -8.47 -12.96
C LEU A 170 -2.70 -9.36 -11.73
N GLN A 171 -2.26 -8.94 -10.55
CA GLN A 171 -2.48 -9.65 -9.28
C GLN A 171 -3.98 -9.87 -9.00
N LEU A 172 -4.83 -8.91 -9.36
CA LEU A 172 -6.29 -8.98 -9.16
C LEU A 172 -6.99 -9.86 -10.20
N GLN A 173 -6.26 -10.46 -11.14
CA GLN A 173 -6.85 -11.41 -12.08
C GLN A 173 -6.95 -12.83 -11.48
N ALA A 174 -6.38 -13.10 -10.32
CA ALA A 174 -6.37 -14.43 -9.71
C ALA A 174 -7.68 -14.84 -8.99
N LEU A 175 -8.83 -14.69 -9.65
CA LEU A 175 -10.16 -14.97 -9.11
C LEU A 175 -10.63 -16.43 -9.25
N TYR A 176 -9.83 -17.29 -9.89
CA TYR A 176 -10.19 -18.68 -10.17
C TYR A 176 -10.27 -19.58 -8.93
N PHE A 177 -9.64 -19.19 -7.82
CA PHE A 177 -9.71 -19.97 -6.58
C PHE A 177 -10.98 -19.74 -5.77
N LEU A 178 -11.61 -18.56 -5.89
CA LEU A 178 -12.78 -18.21 -5.07
C LEU A 178 -13.98 -19.16 -5.32
N PRO A 179 -14.39 -19.47 -6.57
CA PRO A 179 -15.45 -20.46 -6.80
C PRO A 179 -15.09 -21.87 -6.28
N LEU A 180 -13.82 -22.26 -6.38
CA LEU A 180 -13.35 -23.57 -5.88
C LEU A 180 -13.41 -23.64 -4.35
N ALA A 181 -13.06 -22.54 -3.66
CA ALA A 181 -13.21 -22.40 -2.22
C ALA A 181 -14.68 -22.51 -1.79
N PHE A 182 -15.62 -21.86 -2.49
CA PHE A 182 -17.05 -22.04 -2.24
C PHE A 182 -17.52 -23.48 -2.49
N GLY A 183 -17.02 -24.15 -3.53
CA GLY A 183 -17.29 -25.57 -3.75
C GLY A 183 -16.77 -26.47 -2.62
N ALA A 184 -15.61 -26.17 -2.05
CA ALA A 184 -15.09 -26.86 -0.88
C ALA A 184 -15.91 -26.55 0.39
N LEU A 185 -16.29 -25.29 0.61
CA LEU A 185 -17.14 -24.85 1.71
C LEU A 185 -18.50 -25.58 1.69
N HIS A 186 -19.13 -25.69 0.52
CA HIS A 186 -20.38 -26.41 0.35
C HIS A 186 -20.25 -27.89 0.73
N ARG A 187 -19.19 -28.55 0.24
CA ARG A 187 -18.90 -29.95 0.59
C ARG A 187 -18.59 -30.12 2.08
N LEU A 188 -17.86 -29.18 2.67
CA LEU A 188 -17.53 -29.17 4.10
C LEU A 188 -18.79 -29.09 4.96
N VAL A 189 -19.71 -28.16 4.66
CA VAL A 189 -20.96 -28.03 5.42
C VAL A 189 -21.85 -29.26 5.24
N ALA A 190 -21.91 -29.83 4.03
CA ALA A 190 -22.72 -31.01 3.74
C ALA A 190 -22.16 -32.30 4.37
N ARG A 191 -20.85 -32.57 4.22
CA ARG A 191 -20.20 -33.84 4.55
C ARG A 191 -19.46 -33.84 5.88
N ARG A 192 -19.01 -32.67 6.34
CA ARG A 192 -18.34 -32.45 7.64
C ARG A 192 -17.04 -33.26 7.79
N ARG A 193 -16.28 -33.40 6.71
CA ARG A 193 -15.02 -34.15 6.66
C ARG A 193 -13.81 -33.22 6.71
N TRP A 194 -12.74 -33.67 7.36
CA TRP A 194 -11.47 -32.93 7.43
C TRP A 194 -10.84 -32.73 6.05
N GLN A 195 -11.05 -33.66 5.11
CA GLN A 195 -10.59 -33.53 3.72
C GLN A 195 -11.21 -32.31 3.02
N ASP A 196 -12.50 -32.04 3.25
CA ASP A 196 -13.16 -30.85 2.68
C ASP A 196 -12.64 -29.57 3.37
N GLY A 197 -12.27 -29.67 4.66
CA GLY A 197 -11.49 -28.67 5.38
C GLY A 197 -10.14 -28.38 4.73
N ALA A 198 -9.36 -29.41 4.40
CA ALA A 198 -8.08 -29.26 3.73
C ALA A 198 -8.22 -28.63 2.33
N TRP A 199 -9.24 -29.02 1.55
CA TRP A 199 -9.52 -28.38 0.26
C TRP A 199 -9.94 -26.92 0.41
N LEU A 200 -10.77 -26.58 1.39
CA LEU A 200 -11.12 -25.19 1.67
C LEU A 200 -9.88 -24.38 2.03
N GLY A 201 -9.04 -24.95 2.91
CA GLY A 201 -7.79 -24.34 3.34
C GLY A 201 -6.80 -24.12 2.21
N LEU A 202 -6.68 -25.09 1.30
CA LEU A 202 -5.85 -24.99 0.10
C LEU A 202 -6.34 -23.86 -0.81
N TRP A 203 -7.62 -23.85 -1.19
CA TRP A 203 -8.13 -22.85 -2.14
C TRP A 203 -8.13 -21.44 -1.55
N PHE A 204 -8.44 -21.30 -0.26
CA PHE A 204 -8.32 -20.01 0.42
C PHE A 204 -6.85 -19.57 0.56
N GLY A 205 -5.94 -20.49 0.94
CA GLY A 205 -4.51 -20.20 1.01
C GLY A 205 -3.94 -19.74 -0.33
N LEU A 206 -4.30 -20.42 -1.43
CA LEU A 206 -3.90 -20.01 -2.78
C LEU A 206 -4.52 -18.68 -3.20
N THR A 207 -5.76 -18.38 -2.80
CA THR A 207 -6.38 -17.06 -3.00
C THR A 207 -5.57 -15.97 -2.29
N ALA A 208 -5.20 -16.22 -1.03
CA ALA A 208 -4.46 -15.27 -0.21
C ALA A 208 -3.02 -15.04 -0.71
N VAL A 209 -2.34 -16.09 -1.18
CA VAL A 209 -1.01 -15.98 -1.81
C VAL A 209 -1.10 -15.28 -3.19
N SER A 210 -2.20 -15.42 -3.92
CA SER A 210 -2.28 -14.80 -5.25
C SER A 210 -2.42 -13.27 -5.19
N ALA A 211 -3.16 -12.76 -4.21
CA ALA A 211 -3.37 -11.33 -4.01
C ALA A 211 -3.79 -11.06 -2.56
N VAL A 212 -3.10 -10.13 -1.89
CA VAL A 212 -3.35 -9.76 -0.50
C VAL A 212 -4.78 -9.21 -0.33
N TYR A 213 -5.26 -8.44 -1.32
CA TYR A 213 -6.65 -7.95 -1.36
C TYR A 213 -7.67 -9.11 -1.31
N TYR A 214 -7.42 -10.19 -2.04
CA TYR A 214 -8.33 -11.33 -2.09
C TYR A 214 -8.24 -12.26 -0.89
N ALA A 215 -7.17 -12.20 -0.09
CA ALA A 215 -7.16 -12.82 1.23
C ALA A 215 -8.29 -12.25 2.11
N VAL A 216 -8.36 -10.92 2.23
CA VAL A 216 -9.36 -10.23 3.07
C VAL A 216 -10.75 -10.35 2.47
N ILE A 217 -10.91 -10.07 1.17
CA ILE A 217 -12.20 -10.16 0.48
C ILE A 217 -12.73 -11.61 0.51
N GLY A 218 -11.86 -12.59 0.28
CA GLY A 218 -12.19 -14.02 0.34
C GLY A 218 -12.59 -14.46 1.74
N LEU A 219 -11.93 -13.97 2.79
CA LEU A 219 -12.28 -14.27 4.18
C LEU A 219 -13.69 -13.76 4.51
N VAL A 220 -14.02 -12.53 4.10
CA VAL A 220 -15.37 -11.96 4.27
C VAL A 220 -16.40 -12.79 3.49
N ALA A 221 -16.09 -13.13 2.23
CA ALA A 221 -16.99 -13.90 1.38
C ALA A 221 -17.28 -15.30 1.93
N LEU A 222 -16.24 -16.04 2.32
CA LEU A 222 -16.37 -17.39 2.86
C LEU A 222 -16.98 -17.40 4.26
N GLY A 223 -16.68 -16.40 5.09
CA GLY A 223 -17.26 -16.24 6.42
C GLY A 223 -18.77 -15.98 6.34
N LEU A 224 -19.18 -14.92 5.65
CA LEU A 224 -20.59 -14.55 5.50
C LEU A 224 -21.37 -15.57 4.67
N GLY A 225 -20.77 -16.07 3.58
CA GLY A 225 -21.35 -17.12 2.77
C GLY A 225 -21.52 -18.43 3.54
N GLY A 226 -20.54 -18.80 4.37
CA GLY A 226 -20.62 -19.97 5.24
C GLY A 226 -21.71 -19.84 6.30
N LEU A 227 -21.84 -18.66 6.92
CA LEU A 227 -22.92 -18.37 7.87
C LEU A 227 -24.31 -18.46 7.21
N ALA A 228 -24.48 -17.85 6.04
CA ALA A 228 -25.73 -17.92 5.28
C ALA A 228 -26.07 -19.35 4.87
N LEU A 229 -25.07 -20.13 4.46
CA LEU A 229 -25.25 -21.53 4.08
C LEU A 229 -25.66 -22.40 5.27
N VAL A 230 -24.99 -22.24 6.42
CA VAL A 230 -25.31 -22.97 7.65
C VAL A 230 -26.72 -22.60 8.16
N ALA A 231 -27.07 -21.31 8.16
CA ALA A 231 -28.39 -20.85 8.55
C ALA A 231 -29.48 -21.40 7.63
N GLY A 232 -29.25 -21.39 6.31
CA GLY A 232 -30.18 -21.95 5.33
C GLY A 232 -30.28 -23.49 5.38
N ALA A 233 -29.21 -24.18 5.77
CA ALA A 233 -29.20 -25.64 5.90
C ALA A 233 -29.94 -26.17 7.15
N GLY A 234 -30.31 -25.30 8.09
CA GLY A 234 -31.07 -25.68 9.30
C GLY A 234 -30.19 -26.26 10.42
N ARG A 235 -30.57 -27.41 11.00
CA ARG A 235 -29.92 -28.02 12.18
C ARG A 235 -28.53 -28.61 11.87
N VAL A 236 -27.56 -27.75 11.57
CA VAL A 236 -26.15 -28.12 11.46
C VAL A 236 -25.51 -28.01 12.84
N SER A 237 -24.97 -29.12 13.34
CA SER A 237 -24.19 -29.10 14.60
C SER A 237 -22.87 -28.36 14.39
N LEU A 238 -22.77 -27.12 14.87
CA LEU A 238 -21.57 -26.28 14.77
C LEU A 238 -20.31 -26.99 15.31
N GLY A 239 -20.43 -27.77 16.38
CA GLY A 239 -19.31 -28.54 16.94
C GLY A 239 -18.67 -29.53 15.95
N ARG A 240 -19.43 -30.06 14.99
CA ARG A 240 -18.90 -30.97 13.96
C ARG A 240 -18.16 -30.25 12.83
N LEU A 241 -18.30 -28.92 12.74
CA LEU A 241 -17.59 -28.10 11.77
C LEU A 241 -16.23 -27.60 12.31
N LEU A 242 -16.04 -27.61 13.64
CA LEU A 242 -14.82 -27.09 14.26
C LEU A 242 -13.55 -27.78 13.76
N ALA A 243 -13.50 -29.11 13.74
CA ALA A 243 -12.32 -29.84 13.28
C ALA A 243 -12.02 -29.59 11.78
N PRO A 244 -12.98 -29.72 10.83
CA PRO A 244 -12.73 -29.35 9.44
C PRO A 244 -12.31 -27.88 9.23
N LEU A 245 -12.90 -26.94 9.98
CA LEU A 245 -12.53 -25.53 9.90
C LEU A 245 -11.14 -25.26 10.49
N ALA A 246 -10.75 -25.96 11.57
CA ALA A 246 -9.41 -25.89 12.11
C ALA A 246 -8.38 -26.42 11.11
N VAL A 247 -8.66 -27.55 10.44
CA VAL A 247 -7.82 -28.07 9.35
C VAL A 247 -7.72 -27.06 8.20
N SER A 248 -8.83 -26.42 7.82
CA SER A 248 -8.81 -25.34 6.83
C SER A 248 -7.88 -24.20 7.26
N GLY A 249 -7.98 -23.74 8.50
CA GLY A 249 -7.13 -22.68 9.05
C GLY A 249 -5.66 -23.07 9.05
N LEU A 250 -5.32 -24.29 9.46
CA LEU A 250 -3.94 -24.80 9.49
C LEU A 250 -3.35 -24.90 8.08
N VAL A 251 -4.08 -25.45 7.11
CA VAL A 251 -3.60 -25.57 5.72
C VAL A 251 -3.41 -24.19 5.09
N SER A 252 -4.36 -23.26 5.30
CA SER A 252 -4.20 -21.89 4.81
C SER A 252 -3.02 -21.18 5.46
N ALA A 253 -2.84 -21.31 6.77
CA ALA A 253 -1.73 -20.71 7.49
C ALA A 253 -0.39 -21.26 7.00
N ALA A 254 -0.27 -22.57 6.79
CA ALA A 254 0.95 -23.18 6.27
C ALA A 254 1.33 -22.66 4.87
N LEU A 255 0.35 -22.38 4.01
CA LEU A 255 0.58 -21.83 2.67
C LEU A 255 0.92 -20.34 2.69
N VAL A 256 0.29 -19.57 3.59
CA VAL A 256 0.42 -18.10 3.63
C VAL A 256 1.60 -17.64 4.49
N ALA A 257 1.99 -18.39 5.52
CA ALA A 257 3.04 -17.97 6.45
C ALA A 257 4.38 -17.61 5.79
N PRO A 258 4.91 -18.38 4.80
CA PRO A 258 6.19 -18.06 4.17
C PRO A 258 6.21 -16.70 3.48
N VAL A 259 5.07 -16.28 2.92
CA VAL A 259 4.95 -14.97 2.27
C VAL A 259 4.55 -13.87 3.25
N LEU A 260 3.75 -14.18 4.27
CA LEU A 260 3.28 -13.21 5.25
C LEU A 260 4.42 -12.64 6.13
N VAL A 261 5.43 -13.45 6.46
CA VAL A 261 6.53 -13.02 7.34
C VAL A 261 7.30 -11.81 6.75
N PRO A 262 7.74 -11.82 5.48
CA PRO A 262 8.34 -10.63 4.84
C PRO A 262 7.44 -9.39 4.86
N TYR A 263 6.12 -9.53 4.66
CA TYR A 263 5.19 -8.39 4.75
C TYR A 263 5.13 -7.82 6.17
N VAL A 264 5.09 -8.68 7.20
CA VAL A 264 5.08 -8.23 8.60
C VAL A 264 6.40 -7.53 8.95
N GLN A 265 7.53 -8.07 8.51
CA GLN A 265 8.86 -7.46 8.72
C GLN A 265 8.96 -6.09 8.03
N ALA A 266 8.55 -5.99 6.77
CA ALA A 266 8.52 -4.72 6.03
C ALA A 266 7.56 -3.72 6.69
N GLN A 267 6.38 -4.16 7.14
CA GLN A 267 5.43 -3.32 7.84
C GLN A 267 6.00 -2.78 9.16
N GLN A 268 6.68 -3.63 9.96
CA GLN A 268 7.30 -3.23 11.21
C GLN A 268 8.45 -2.24 11.00
N ARG A 269 9.30 -2.47 9.98
CA ARG A 269 10.44 -1.61 9.65
C ARG A 269 10.01 -0.24 9.13
N GLU A 270 9.06 -0.21 8.20
CA GLU A 270 8.73 1.00 7.46
C GLU A 270 7.48 1.71 7.99
N GLY A 271 6.65 1.02 8.77
CA GLY A 271 5.44 1.58 9.38
C GLY A 271 4.25 1.73 8.44
N PHE A 272 4.17 0.88 7.41
CA PHE A 272 3.14 0.92 6.38
C PHE A 272 1.74 0.71 6.95
N VAL A 273 0.86 1.69 6.75
CA VAL A 273 -0.58 1.61 7.05
C VAL A 273 -1.35 2.41 6.01
N ARG A 274 -2.58 1.96 5.70
CA ARG A 274 -3.56 2.73 4.93
C ARG A 274 -4.59 3.31 5.89
N THR A 275 -4.87 4.60 5.76
CA THR A 275 -5.82 5.29 6.62
C THR A 275 -7.25 5.12 6.11
N MET A 276 -8.24 5.32 6.99
CA MET A 276 -9.65 5.34 6.58
C MET A 276 -9.94 6.45 5.55
N ASP A 277 -9.23 7.59 5.63
CA ASP A 277 -9.32 8.67 4.65
C ASP A 277 -8.90 8.20 3.24
N GLU A 278 -7.82 7.42 3.15
CA GLU A 278 -7.41 6.84 1.87
C GLU A 278 -8.44 5.85 1.34
N ALA A 279 -9.05 5.04 2.22
CA ALA A 279 -10.14 4.14 1.86
C ALA A 279 -11.39 4.90 1.38
N SER A 280 -11.77 6.01 2.02
CA SER A 280 -12.88 6.87 1.60
C SER A 280 -12.68 7.42 0.18
N ARG A 281 -11.45 7.82 -0.18
CA ARG A 281 -11.15 8.36 -1.52
C ARG A 281 -11.34 7.35 -2.67
N HIS A 282 -11.28 6.06 -2.37
CA HIS A 282 -11.39 4.97 -3.34
C HIS A 282 -12.63 4.08 -3.06
N ALA A 283 -13.61 4.61 -2.36
CA ALA A 283 -14.88 3.96 -2.09
C ALA A 283 -15.78 3.99 -3.33
N ALA A 284 -16.53 2.91 -3.56
CA ALA A 284 -17.53 2.87 -4.61
C ALA A 284 -18.73 3.76 -4.26
N THR A 285 -19.48 4.14 -5.30
CA THR A 285 -20.81 4.74 -5.15
C THR A 285 -21.88 3.74 -5.59
N LEU A 286 -23.15 4.02 -5.31
CA LEU A 286 -24.24 3.18 -5.83
C LEU A 286 -24.25 3.14 -7.37
N ALA A 287 -23.82 4.23 -8.02
CA ALA A 287 -23.69 4.29 -9.47
C ALA A 287 -22.63 3.30 -10.01
N SER A 288 -21.56 3.04 -9.24
CA SER A 288 -20.48 2.12 -9.62
C SER A 288 -21.00 0.72 -9.99
N PHE A 289 -22.08 0.23 -9.34
CA PHE A 289 -22.68 -1.10 -9.60
C PHE A 289 -23.46 -1.22 -10.90
N VAL A 290 -23.76 -0.08 -11.54
CA VAL A 290 -24.41 -0.02 -12.85
C VAL A 290 -23.50 0.63 -13.90
N SER A 291 -22.22 0.82 -13.58
CA SER A 291 -21.23 1.43 -14.45
C SER A 291 -20.28 0.40 -15.08
N ASP A 292 -19.90 0.67 -16.32
CA ASP A 292 -18.84 -0.05 -17.03
C ASP A 292 -17.51 0.74 -16.99
N PRO A 293 -16.36 0.08 -17.18
CA PRO A 293 -15.11 0.76 -17.48
C PRO A 293 -15.13 1.40 -18.88
N PRO A 294 -14.21 2.32 -19.18
CA PRO A 294 -14.16 3.02 -20.46
C PRO A 294 -13.88 2.10 -21.68
N TRP A 295 -13.52 0.84 -21.45
CA TRP A 295 -13.18 -0.14 -22.49
C TRP A 295 -14.40 -0.77 -23.18
N ARG A 296 -15.63 -0.41 -22.77
CA ARG A 296 -16.87 -0.93 -23.34
C ARG A 296 -17.22 -0.17 -24.64
N PRO A 297 -17.40 -0.84 -25.79
CA PRO A 297 -17.62 -0.16 -27.08
C PRO A 297 -18.99 0.50 -27.23
N VAL A 298 -19.97 0.11 -26.42
CA VAL A 298 -21.34 0.64 -26.46
C VAL A 298 -21.64 1.22 -25.08
N ALA A 299 -22.09 2.47 -25.03
CA ALA A 299 -22.52 3.15 -23.81
C ALA A 299 -23.88 2.62 -23.32
N LEU A 300 -23.98 1.31 -23.07
CA LEU A 300 -25.15 0.67 -22.45
C LEU A 300 -25.21 0.97 -20.94
N ALA A 301 -24.15 1.54 -20.39
CA ALA A 301 -24.01 1.91 -18.99
C ALA A 301 -23.20 3.22 -18.88
N PRO A 302 -23.41 4.01 -17.82
CA PRO A 302 -22.52 5.13 -17.48
C PRO A 302 -21.09 4.65 -17.25
N ILE A 303 -20.10 5.43 -17.66
CA ILE A 303 -18.69 5.14 -17.36
C ILE A 303 -18.43 5.46 -15.89
N GLY A 304 -17.70 4.57 -15.20
CA GLY A 304 -17.28 4.79 -13.82
C GLY A 304 -16.47 6.08 -13.65
N ARG A 305 -16.49 6.66 -12.44
CA ARG A 305 -15.74 7.90 -12.14
C ARG A 305 -14.22 7.71 -12.28
N THR A 306 -13.76 6.51 -11.96
CA THR A 306 -12.40 6.04 -12.17
C THR A 306 -12.42 4.73 -12.94
N GLU A 307 -11.28 4.29 -13.46
CA GLU A 307 -11.15 3.00 -14.16
C GLU A 307 -11.55 1.81 -13.26
N GLU A 308 -11.28 1.91 -11.95
CA GLU A 308 -11.61 0.89 -10.94
C GLU A 308 -13.09 0.89 -10.50
N ASP A 309 -13.89 1.90 -10.86
CA ASP A 309 -15.29 2.06 -10.43
C ASP A 309 -16.32 1.33 -11.29
N GLY A 310 -15.91 0.66 -12.37
CA GLY A 310 -16.81 -0.14 -13.21
C GLY A 310 -17.14 -1.50 -12.59
N LEU A 311 -18.19 -1.57 -11.76
CA LEU A 311 -18.54 -2.76 -10.98
C LEU A 311 -19.73 -3.55 -11.54
N LEU A 312 -20.25 -3.20 -12.72
CA LEU A 312 -21.38 -3.90 -13.35
C LEU A 312 -21.04 -5.37 -13.68
N PRO A 313 -21.78 -6.37 -13.17
CA PRO A 313 -21.56 -7.77 -13.54
C PRO A 313 -21.92 -8.09 -15.00
N GLY A 314 -22.72 -7.25 -15.63
CA GLY A 314 -23.32 -7.40 -16.96
C GLY A 314 -24.84 -7.32 -16.88
N TRP A 315 -25.49 -6.67 -17.84
CA TRP A 315 -26.95 -6.50 -17.82
C TRP A 315 -27.68 -7.83 -17.98
N GLY A 316 -27.17 -8.73 -18.82
CA GLY A 316 -27.75 -10.07 -18.98
C GLY A 316 -27.66 -10.88 -17.70
N ALA A 317 -26.51 -10.84 -17.02
CA ALA A 317 -26.28 -11.56 -15.77
C ALA A 317 -27.14 -10.99 -14.63
N LEU A 318 -27.26 -9.67 -14.54
CA LEU A 318 -28.09 -9.00 -13.54
C LEU A 318 -29.58 -9.34 -13.74
N ALA A 319 -30.09 -9.28 -14.98
CA ALA A 319 -31.46 -9.66 -15.29
C ALA A 319 -31.75 -11.13 -14.95
N LEU A 320 -30.84 -12.04 -15.28
CA LEU A 320 -30.95 -13.46 -14.89
C LEU A 320 -30.91 -13.64 -13.36
N ALA A 321 -30.07 -12.89 -12.64
CA ALA A 321 -30.04 -12.95 -11.18
C ALA A 321 -31.34 -12.43 -10.53
N VAL A 322 -31.97 -11.40 -11.10
CA VAL A 322 -33.31 -10.95 -10.68
C VAL A 322 -34.35 -12.06 -10.91
N LEU A 323 -34.29 -12.75 -12.07
CA LEU A 323 -35.15 -13.91 -12.32
C LEU A 323 -34.91 -15.02 -11.27
N ALA A 324 -33.65 -15.29 -10.89
CA ALA A 324 -33.32 -16.26 -9.83
C ALA A 324 -34.05 -15.95 -8.51
N ALA A 325 -34.21 -14.68 -8.15
CA ALA A 325 -34.95 -14.29 -6.94
C ALA A 325 -36.43 -14.70 -6.98
N ALA A 326 -37.07 -14.69 -8.16
CA ALA A 326 -38.46 -15.15 -8.31
C ALA A 326 -38.61 -16.67 -8.16
N ALA A 327 -37.52 -17.43 -8.23
CA ALA A 327 -37.48 -18.86 -7.92
C ALA A 327 -37.31 -19.15 -6.42
N LEU A 328 -36.92 -18.16 -5.61
CA LEU A 328 -36.57 -18.32 -4.20
C LEU A 328 -37.68 -19.01 -3.38
N PRO A 329 -38.97 -18.60 -3.44
CA PRO A 329 -40.00 -19.24 -2.61
C PRO A 329 -40.31 -20.69 -3.00
N ARG A 330 -39.93 -21.11 -4.20
CA ARG A 330 -40.34 -22.39 -4.81
C ARG A 330 -39.20 -23.40 -4.96
N SER A 331 -37.95 -22.96 -4.87
CA SER A 331 -36.80 -23.83 -5.09
C SER A 331 -36.38 -24.58 -3.83
N ARG A 332 -36.10 -25.88 -3.95
CA ARG A 332 -35.42 -26.67 -2.90
C ARG A 332 -33.97 -26.23 -2.65
N ARG A 333 -33.43 -25.32 -3.48
CA ARG A 333 -32.06 -24.78 -3.40
C ARG A 333 -32.00 -23.39 -2.74
N GLN A 334 -33.04 -22.99 -2.00
CA GLN A 334 -33.08 -21.73 -1.23
C GLN A 334 -31.78 -21.40 -0.48
N PRO A 335 -31.12 -22.33 0.25
CA PRO A 335 -29.89 -22.00 0.98
C PRO A 335 -28.76 -21.47 0.10
N LEU A 336 -28.66 -21.97 -1.14
CA LEU A 336 -27.64 -21.52 -2.10
C LEU A 336 -27.94 -20.10 -2.59
N LEU A 337 -29.21 -19.80 -2.90
CA LEU A 337 -29.64 -18.47 -3.32
C LEU A 337 -29.43 -17.44 -2.20
N TRP A 338 -29.75 -17.79 -0.95
CA TRP A 338 -29.46 -16.95 0.21
C TRP A 338 -27.96 -16.71 0.39
N THR A 339 -27.15 -17.74 0.18
CA THR A 339 -25.68 -17.64 0.25
C THR A 339 -25.16 -16.66 -0.80
N TRP A 340 -25.56 -16.82 -2.07
CA TRP A 340 -25.12 -15.92 -3.15
C TRP A 340 -25.63 -14.50 -2.97
N GLY A 341 -26.88 -14.34 -2.50
CA GLY A 341 -27.46 -13.04 -2.15
C GLY A 341 -26.72 -12.36 -1.00
N ALA A 342 -26.37 -13.09 0.06
CA ALA A 342 -25.62 -12.56 1.19
C ALA A 342 -24.20 -12.13 0.78
N VAL A 343 -23.51 -12.93 -0.04
CA VAL A 343 -22.20 -12.57 -0.59
C VAL A 343 -22.30 -11.32 -1.46
N ALA A 344 -23.30 -11.26 -2.35
CA ALA A 344 -23.51 -10.09 -3.21
C ALA A 344 -23.80 -8.81 -2.41
N ALA A 345 -24.69 -8.90 -1.42
CA ALA A 345 -25.03 -7.79 -0.54
C ALA A 345 -23.82 -7.33 0.28
N SER A 346 -23.01 -8.26 0.79
CA SER A 346 -21.78 -7.92 1.50
C SER A 346 -20.78 -7.18 0.60
N GLY A 347 -20.68 -7.58 -0.68
CA GLY A 347 -19.88 -6.88 -1.68
C GLY A 347 -20.28 -5.43 -1.83
N ILE A 348 -21.59 -5.16 -1.92
CA ILE A 348 -22.11 -3.78 -1.99
C ILE A 348 -21.75 -3.00 -0.72
N VAL A 349 -22.07 -3.55 0.45
CA VAL A 349 -21.86 -2.89 1.75
C VAL A 349 -20.40 -2.49 1.96
N PHE A 350 -19.46 -3.42 1.73
CA PHE A 350 -18.04 -3.15 1.94
C PHE A 350 -17.44 -2.29 0.82
N ALA A 351 -17.96 -2.36 -0.41
CA ALA A 351 -17.46 -1.56 -1.52
C ALA A 351 -17.79 -0.08 -1.39
N LEU A 352 -18.92 0.27 -0.78
CA LEU A 352 -19.25 1.67 -0.42
C LEU A 352 -18.30 2.25 0.63
N GLY A 353 -17.43 1.42 1.24
CA GLY A 353 -16.37 1.88 2.12
C GLY A 353 -16.86 2.63 3.37
N PRO A 354 -16.02 3.50 3.94
CA PRO A 354 -16.42 4.35 5.07
C PRO A 354 -17.52 5.36 4.74
N GLU A 355 -17.73 5.70 3.46
CA GLU A 355 -18.76 6.65 3.01
C GLU A 355 -20.17 6.04 2.96
N GLY A 356 -20.27 4.71 2.86
CA GLY A 356 -21.53 3.98 2.97
C GLY A 356 -21.91 3.67 4.42
N LEU A 357 -21.76 2.41 4.81
CA LEU A 357 -22.03 1.96 6.18
C LEU A 357 -20.77 2.06 7.04
N ARG A 358 -20.42 3.30 7.42
CA ARG A 358 -19.19 3.63 8.17
C ARG A 358 -18.96 2.73 9.38
N SER A 359 -20.00 2.43 10.16
CA SER A 359 -19.89 1.60 11.38
C SER A 359 -19.48 0.16 11.07
N VAL A 360 -20.06 -0.44 10.02
CA VAL A 360 -19.73 -1.81 9.58
C VAL A 360 -18.31 -1.86 9.04
N TYR A 361 -17.95 -0.89 8.19
CA TYR A 361 -16.60 -0.80 7.64
C TYR A 361 -15.55 -0.56 8.74
N ALA A 362 -15.81 0.36 9.67
CA ALA A 362 -14.94 0.65 10.80
C ALA A 362 -14.78 -0.56 11.73
N LEU A 363 -15.86 -1.33 11.96
CA LEU A 363 -15.79 -2.57 12.74
C LEU A 363 -14.89 -3.60 12.06
N ALA A 364 -15.05 -3.81 10.75
CA ALA A 364 -14.19 -4.71 9.99
C ALA A 364 -12.73 -4.23 9.97
N HIS A 365 -12.51 -2.95 9.71
CA HIS A 365 -11.20 -2.31 9.74
C HIS A 365 -10.50 -2.43 11.10
N ARG A 366 -11.29 -2.36 12.19
CA ARG A 366 -10.79 -2.49 13.55
C ARG A 366 -10.54 -3.94 13.95
N TRP A 367 -11.36 -4.90 13.53
CA TRP A 367 -11.33 -6.26 14.10
C TRP A 367 -10.81 -7.34 13.17
N VAL A 368 -11.04 -7.23 11.86
CA VAL A 368 -10.61 -8.22 10.86
C VAL A 368 -9.13 -8.03 10.57
N PHE A 369 -8.34 -9.08 10.77
CA PHE A 369 -6.91 -9.08 10.46
C PHE A 369 -6.68 -8.79 8.96
N GLY A 370 -5.69 -7.96 8.64
CA GLY A 370 -5.34 -7.60 7.26
C GLY A 370 -6.26 -6.56 6.59
N PHE A 371 -7.40 -6.21 7.19
CA PHE A 371 -8.36 -5.27 6.57
C PHE A 371 -7.78 -3.86 6.36
N GLN A 372 -6.77 -3.49 7.16
CA GLN A 372 -6.03 -2.23 7.07
C GLN A 372 -5.13 -2.13 5.83
N ALA A 373 -4.94 -3.23 5.10
CA ALA A 373 -4.26 -3.22 3.81
C ALA A 373 -5.16 -2.72 2.67
N ILE A 374 -6.50 -2.66 2.88
CA ILE A 374 -7.46 -2.28 1.85
C ILE A 374 -7.46 -0.75 1.67
N ARG A 375 -6.78 -0.28 0.62
CA ARG A 375 -6.78 1.13 0.18
C ARG A 375 -8.02 1.49 -0.63
N ALA A 376 -8.61 0.52 -1.33
CA ALA A 376 -9.68 0.71 -2.30
C ALA A 376 -10.87 -0.20 -1.99
N PRO A 377 -11.83 0.27 -1.16
CA PRO A 377 -13.03 -0.49 -0.84
C PRO A 377 -13.80 -0.96 -2.06
N ALA A 378 -13.85 -0.19 -3.16
CA ALA A 378 -14.55 -0.54 -4.39
C ALA A 378 -14.26 -1.97 -4.91
N ARG A 379 -13.07 -2.50 -4.60
CA ARG A 379 -12.66 -3.86 -4.95
C ARG A 379 -13.53 -4.96 -4.34
N PHE A 380 -14.25 -4.70 -3.23
CA PHE A 380 -15.27 -5.62 -2.69
C PHE A 380 -16.45 -5.86 -3.66
N GLY A 381 -16.62 -5.01 -4.68
CA GLY A 381 -17.60 -5.20 -5.75
C GLY A 381 -17.46 -6.54 -6.48
N VAL A 382 -16.30 -7.20 -6.42
CA VAL A 382 -16.12 -8.56 -6.93
C VAL A 382 -17.10 -9.57 -6.31
N LEU A 383 -17.50 -9.39 -5.05
CA LEU A 383 -18.44 -10.28 -4.38
C LEU A 383 -19.86 -10.09 -4.91
N PHE A 384 -20.22 -8.87 -5.33
CA PHE A 384 -21.45 -8.62 -6.07
C PHE A 384 -21.47 -9.39 -7.39
N SER A 385 -20.40 -9.27 -8.18
CA SER A 385 -20.25 -10.05 -9.42
C SER A 385 -20.29 -11.56 -9.19
N PHE A 386 -19.68 -12.06 -8.11
CA PHE A 386 -19.70 -13.49 -7.77
C PHE A 386 -21.12 -14.00 -7.54
N GLY A 387 -21.88 -13.32 -6.67
CA GLY A 387 -23.25 -13.74 -6.34
C GLY A 387 -24.19 -13.61 -7.53
N VAL A 388 -24.07 -12.55 -8.33
CA VAL A 388 -24.86 -12.35 -9.56
C VAL A 388 -24.55 -13.43 -10.60
N ALA A 389 -23.27 -13.76 -10.84
CA ALA A 389 -22.90 -14.80 -11.79
C ALA A 389 -23.41 -16.19 -11.37
N ALA A 390 -23.33 -16.53 -10.09
CA ALA A 390 -23.86 -17.79 -9.56
C ALA A 390 -25.40 -17.87 -9.69
N ALA A 391 -26.10 -16.78 -9.32
CA ALA A 391 -27.54 -16.67 -9.45
C ALA A 391 -28.01 -16.72 -10.92
N ALA A 392 -27.27 -16.10 -11.84
CA ALA A 392 -27.55 -16.13 -13.27
C ALA A 392 -27.49 -17.57 -13.82
N GLY A 393 -26.44 -18.32 -13.48
CA GLY A 393 -26.33 -19.72 -13.88
C GLY A 393 -27.46 -20.59 -13.33
N PHE A 394 -27.87 -20.35 -12.07
CA PHE A 394 -29.03 -21.02 -11.48
C PHE A 394 -30.34 -20.66 -12.18
N ALA A 395 -30.58 -19.40 -12.53
CA ALA A 395 -31.81 -18.96 -13.19
C ALA A 395 -32.03 -19.71 -14.49
N VAL A 396 -30.98 -19.85 -15.31
CA VAL A 396 -31.02 -20.58 -16.57
C VAL A 396 -31.39 -22.06 -16.34
N THR A 397 -30.75 -22.71 -15.36
CA THR A 397 -31.07 -24.11 -15.01
C THR A 397 -32.50 -24.27 -14.53
N TRP A 398 -32.95 -23.40 -13.61
CA TRP A 398 -34.27 -23.50 -13.01
C TRP A 398 -35.38 -23.26 -14.03
N TRP A 399 -35.26 -22.23 -14.87
CA TRP A 399 -36.28 -21.94 -15.88
C TRP A 399 -36.40 -23.04 -16.92
N ARG A 400 -35.27 -23.60 -17.39
CA ARG A 400 -35.30 -24.66 -18.41
C ARG A 400 -35.87 -25.98 -17.92
N ARG A 401 -35.88 -26.21 -16.61
CA ARG A 401 -36.30 -27.49 -16.03
C ARG A 401 -37.63 -27.44 -15.30
N GLU A 402 -37.93 -26.34 -14.63
CA GLU A 402 -39.09 -26.23 -13.74
C GLU A 402 -40.20 -25.31 -14.29
N ARG A 403 -39.95 -24.56 -15.38
CA ARG A 403 -40.95 -23.66 -15.98
C ARG A 403 -41.43 -24.17 -17.35
N ARG A 404 -42.52 -23.56 -17.83
CA ARG A 404 -43.12 -23.90 -19.13
C ARG A 404 -42.22 -23.43 -20.29
N PRO A 405 -42.20 -24.18 -21.41
CA PRO A 405 -41.39 -23.87 -22.59
C PRO A 405 -41.54 -22.45 -23.15
N ALA A 406 -42.71 -21.83 -22.98
CA ALA A 406 -42.98 -20.46 -23.45
C ALA A 406 -42.06 -19.38 -22.84
N SER A 407 -41.43 -19.65 -21.69
CA SER A 407 -40.49 -18.72 -21.05
C SER A 407 -39.03 -18.94 -21.42
N HIS A 408 -38.71 -20.00 -22.18
CA HIS A 408 -37.35 -20.31 -22.61
C HIS A 408 -36.74 -19.25 -23.55
N PRO A 409 -37.48 -18.63 -24.50
CA PRO A 409 -36.89 -17.63 -25.39
C PRO A 409 -36.28 -16.44 -24.65
N VAL A 410 -36.93 -15.96 -23.57
CA VAL A 410 -36.42 -14.84 -22.76
C VAL A 410 -35.12 -15.22 -22.08
N VAL A 411 -35.05 -16.41 -21.46
CA VAL A 411 -33.84 -16.87 -20.77
C VAL A 411 -32.69 -17.14 -21.74
N LEU A 412 -32.99 -17.67 -22.93
CA LEU A 412 -32.01 -17.86 -24.00
C LEU A 412 -31.51 -16.52 -24.55
N ALA A 413 -32.40 -15.54 -24.75
CA ALA A 413 -32.02 -14.20 -25.18
C ALA A 413 -31.11 -13.52 -24.13
N LEU A 414 -31.45 -13.59 -22.85
CA LEU A 414 -30.59 -13.06 -21.77
C LEU A 414 -29.25 -13.81 -21.68
N SER A 415 -29.23 -15.13 -21.92
CA SER A 415 -27.99 -15.91 -21.98
C SER A 415 -27.12 -15.50 -23.17
N LEU A 416 -27.73 -15.17 -24.31
CA LEU A 416 -27.03 -14.63 -25.47
C LEU A 416 -26.47 -13.23 -25.19
N VAL A 417 -27.21 -12.38 -24.47
CA VAL A 417 -26.69 -11.09 -23.99
C VAL A 417 -25.43 -11.31 -23.15
N VAL A 418 -25.44 -12.22 -22.17
CA VAL A 418 -24.23 -12.55 -21.39
C VAL A 418 -23.06 -12.99 -22.29
N ALA A 419 -23.31 -13.81 -23.31
CA ALA A 419 -22.27 -14.27 -24.22
C ALA A 419 -21.70 -13.13 -25.09
N ILE A 420 -22.54 -12.20 -25.56
CA ILE A 420 -22.11 -11.01 -26.30
C ILE A 420 -21.32 -10.08 -25.38
N GLU A 421 -21.83 -9.86 -24.16
CA GLU A 421 -21.18 -9.03 -23.15
C GLU A 421 -19.79 -9.56 -22.78
N ALA A 422 -19.60 -10.88 -22.76
CA ALA A 422 -18.33 -11.52 -22.44
C ALA A 422 -17.22 -11.26 -23.48
N VAL A 423 -17.56 -10.97 -24.74
CA VAL A 423 -16.60 -10.70 -25.83
C VAL A 423 -16.55 -9.24 -26.27
N ALA A 424 -17.54 -8.43 -25.88
CA ALA A 424 -17.68 -7.04 -26.31
C ALA A 424 -16.76 -6.09 -25.53
N TRP A 425 -15.45 -6.30 -25.63
CA TRP A 425 -14.40 -5.50 -24.99
C TRP A 425 -13.49 -4.86 -26.03
N ARG A 426 -13.12 -3.59 -25.83
CA ARG A 426 -12.16 -2.84 -26.66
C ARG A 426 -11.10 -2.19 -25.78
N VAL A 427 -10.26 -3.02 -25.17
CA VAL A 427 -9.14 -2.53 -24.34
C VAL A 427 -8.02 -2.02 -25.25
N PRO A 428 -7.56 -0.75 -25.10
CA PRO A 428 -6.51 -0.19 -25.95
C PRO A 428 -5.12 -0.65 -25.49
N TYR A 429 -4.67 -1.84 -25.90
CA TYR A 429 -3.37 -2.37 -25.47
C TYR A 429 -2.17 -1.54 -25.96
N VAL A 430 -1.21 -1.30 -25.07
CA VAL A 430 0.04 -0.61 -25.40
C VAL A 430 1.09 -1.55 -26.01
N PRO A 431 2.07 -1.01 -26.76
CA PRO A 431 3.25 -1.77 -27.18
C PRO A 431 4.01 -2.34 -25.97
N ALA A 432 4.59 -3.52 -26.15
CA ALA A 432 5.48 -4.12 -25.17
C ALA A 432 6.70 -3.19 -24.90
N PRO A 433 7.10 -3.00 -23.63
CA PRO A 433 8.25 -2.15 -23.30
C PRO A 433 9.56 -2.80 -23.74
N ALA A 434 10.56 -1.96 -24.00
CA ALA A 434 11.94 -2.41 -24.14
C ALA A 434 12.54 -2.68 -22.74
N PHE A 435 13.09 -3.89 -22.55
CA PHE A 435 13.86 -4.26 -21.36
C PHE A 435 15.34 -3.95 -21.52
N GLU A 436 15.84 -4.09 -22.76
CA GLU A 436 17.22 -3.76 -23.12
C GLU A 436 17.22 -2.41 -23.84
N THR A 437 17.84 -1.43 -23.18
CA THR A 437 18.22 -0.13 -23.72
C THR A 437 19.76 -0.06 -23.82
N PRO A 438 20.32 0.85 -24.63
CA PRO A 438 21.78 1.08 -24.64
C PRO A 438 22.35 1.40 -23.25
N VAL A 439 21.58 2.11 -22.40
CA VAL A 439 21.94 2.36 -21.00
C VAL A 439 22.00 1.06 -20.20
N SER A 440 20.95 0.24 -20.27
CA SER A 440 20.92 -1.04 -19.55
C SER A 440 21.99 -2.02 -20.03
N ALA A 441 22.32 -2.01 -21.33
CA ALA A 441 23.36 -2.87 -21.90
C ALA A 441 24.73 -2.46 -21.35
N TRP A 442 25.03 -1.15 -21.36
CA TRP A 442 26.26 -0.63 -20.74
C TRP A 442 26.35 -0.98 -19.26
N LEU A 443 25.26 -0.80 -18.50
CA LEU A 443 25.21 -1.10 -17.06
C LEU A 443 25.35 -2.61 -16.76
N ARG A 444 24.89 -3.48 -17.65
CA ARG A 444 25.07 -4.93 -17.53
C ARG A 444 26.54 -5.32 -17.72
N ASP A 445 27.21 -4.69 -18.68
CA ASP A 445 28.53 -5.12 -19.15
C ASP A 445 29.68 -4.48 -18.36
N VAL A 446 29.45 -3.34 -17.68
CA VAL A 446 30.47 -2.70 -16.83
C VAL A 446 30.81 -3.54 -15.59
N GLU A 447 32.10 -3.68 -15.28
CA GLU A 447 32.61 -4.52 -14.20
C GLU A 447 32.32 -3.97 -12.79
N GLY A 448 32.15 -4.89 -11.84
CA GLY A 448 32.02 -4.61 -10.39
C GLY A 448 30.60 -4.20 -9.95
N PRO A 449 30.25 -4.38 -8.67
CA PRO A 449 28.94 -4.00 -8.14
C PRO A 449 28.77 -2.48 -8.05
N GLY A 450 27.56 -2.03 -7.74
CA GLY A 450 27.25 -0.61 -7.50
C GLY A 450 25.81 -0.27 -7.87
N ALA A 451 25.16 0.54 -7.04
CA ALA A 451 23.82 1.03 -7.28
C ALA A 451 23.79 2.15 -8.34
N VAL A 452 22.62 2.34 -8.96
CA VAL A 452 22.41 3.31 -10.04
C VAL A 452 21.33 4.30 -9.65
N ALA A 453 21.55 5.59 -9.94
CA ALA A 453 20.54 6.62 -9.84
C ALA A 453 20.25 7.22 -11.23
N PHE A 454 18.99 7.24 -11.61
CA PHE A 454 18.52 7.89 -12.83
C PHE A 454 18.00 9.28 -12.48
N LEU A 455 18.57 10.31 -13.12
CA LEU A 455 18.31 11.72 -12.87
C LEU A 455 17.95 12.45 -14.18
N PRO A 456 17.10 13.51 -14.16
CA PRO A 456 16.32 13.96 -13.01
C PRO A 456 15.39 12.86 -12.50
N GLN A 457 15.10 12.86 -11.19
CA GLN A 457 14.31 11.79 -10.61
C GLN A 457 12.93 11.75 -11.27
N PRO A 458 12.56 10.63 -11.90
CA PRO A 458 11.29 10.54 -12.60
C PRO A 458 10.15 10.68 -11.60
N ASP A 459 9.03 11.21 -12.07
CA ASP A 459 7.79 11.14 -11.35
C ASP A 459 7.43 9.68 -11.06
N ASP A 460 6.68 9.47 -9.98
CA ASP A 460 6.45 8.17 -9.35
C ASP A 460 6.11 7.05 -10.37
N ARG A 461 5.11 7.22 -11.25
CA ARG A 461 4.77 6.21 -12.28
C ARG A 461 5.83 6.06 -13.38
N ALA A 462 6.50 7.16 -13.74
CA ALA A 462 7.53 7.21 -14.76
C ALA A 462 8.85 6.52 -14.33
N ALA A 463 8.96 6.10 -13.06
CA ALA A 463 10.07 5.26 -12.59
C ALA A 463 9.94 3.78 -13.04
N THR A 464 8.74 3.30 -13.31
CA THR A 464 8.49 1.88 -13.63
C THR A 464 9.22 1.34 -14.86
N PRO A 465 9.45 2.10 -15.93
CA PRO A 465 10.25 1.59 -17.03
C PRO A 465 11.70 1.30 -16.60
N LEU A 466 12.29 2.12 -15.71
CA LEU A 466 13.65 1.91 -15.21
C LEU A 466 13.75 0.63 -14.37
N MET A 467 12.67 0.30 -13.65
CA MET A 467 12.57 -0.97 -12.92
C MET A 467 12.67 -2.16 -13.87
N LEU A 468 12.05 -2.09 -15.05
CA LEU A 468 12.16 -3.15 -16.07
C LEU A 468 13.60 -3.33 -16.57
N GLU A 469 14.38 -2.25 -16.72
CA GLU A 469 15.80 -2.33 -17.11
C GLU A 469 16.65 -3.11 -16.09
N THR A 470 16.29 -3.09 -14.81
CA THR A 470 16.99 -3.87 -13.77
C THR A 470 16.88 -5.37 -13.98
N LEU A 471 15.85 -5.84 -14.70
CA LEU A 471 15.74 -7.25 -15.10
C LEU A 471 16.86 -7.65 -16.07
N THR A 472 17.42 -6.68 -16.81
CA THR A 472 18.55 -6.85 -17.73
C THR A 472 19.88 -6.68 -17.01
N HIS A 473 20.12 -5.52 -16.39
CA HIS A 473 21.43 -5.19 -15.82
C HIS A 473 21.65 -5.70 -14.39
N GLY A 474 20.59 -6.08 -13.66
CA GLY A 474 20.69 -6.70 -12.33
C GLY A 474 21.21 -5.80 -11.19
N ARG A 475 21.39 -4.50 -11.44
CA ARG A 475 21.89 -3.55 -10.43
C ARG A 475 20.72 -2.95 -9.64
N PRO A 476 20.89 -2.71 -8.32
CA PRO A 476 19.90 -1.99 -7.55
C PRO A 476 19.83 -0.53 -7.99
N ILE A 477 18.61 0.02 -8.02
CA ILE A 477 18.36 1.41 -8.38
C ILE A 477 17.81 2.19 -7.19
N VAL A 478 18.20 3.47 -7.07
CA VAL A 478 17.66 4.38 -6.04
C VAL A 478 16.20 4.73 -6.33
N ASN A 479 15.86 4.83 -7.62
CA ASN A 479 14.52 5.11 -8.10
C ASN A 479 13.58 3.90 -7.85
N GLY A 480 12.27 4.12 -7.96
CA GLY A 480 11.31 3.04 -7.87
C GLY A 480 9.87 3.53 -7.79
N TYR A 481 8.96 2.61 -8.09
CA TYR A 481 7.52 2.76 -7.93
C TYR A 481 6.97 1.50 -7.25
N SER A 482 6.11 1.67 -6.26
CA SER A 482 5.44 0.55 -5.59
C SER A 482 4.22 1.05 -4.84
N GLY A 483 3.43 0.13 -4.29
CA GLY A 483 2.29 0.48 -3.44
C GLY A 483 2.71 1.32 -2.24
N GLN A 484 3.84 0.98 -1.62
CA GLN A 484 4.44 1.67 -0.47
C GLN A 484 5.86 2.14 -0.79
N ARG A 485 6.41 3.06 0.02
CA ARG A 485 7.74 3.68 -0.17
C ARG A 485 8.49 3.67 1.16
N PRO A 486 9.80 3.41 1.20
CA PRO A 486 10.53 3.35 2.45
C PRO A 486 10.55 4.71 3.15
N ALA A 487 10.74 4.71 4.47
CA ALA A 487 10.63 5.92 5.29
C ALA A 487 11.55 7.06 4.82
N PHE A 488 12.76 6.72 4.34
CA PHE A 488 13.74 7.68 3.84
C PHE A 488 13.48 8.17 2.41
N ALA A 489 12.55 7.58 1.64
CA ALA A 489 12.39 7.87 0.21
C ALA A 489 12.12 9.34 -0.09
N GLY A 490 11.31 10.00 0.73
CA GLY A 490 11.04 11.42 0.52
C GLY A 490 12.22 12.33 0.87
N ALA A 491 13.18 11.86 1.69
CA ALA A 491 14.43 12.58 1.93
C ALA A 491 15.34 12.55 0.72
N VAL A 492 15.55 11.35 0.20
CA VAL A 492 16.31 11.13 -1.03
C VAL A 492 15.68 11.91 -2.18
N ALA A 493 14.36 11.86 -2.32
CA ALA A 493 13.67 12.61 -3.37
C ALA A 493 13.82 14.12 -3.26
N GLY A 494 13.81 14.66 -2.03
CA GLY A 494 14.05 16.08 -1.79
C GLY A 494 15.48 16.50 -2.17
N ALA A 495 16.48 15.69 -1.84
CA ALA A 495 17.88 15.99 -2.18
C ALA A 495 18.13 15.89 -3.70
N LEU A 496 17.72 14.78 -4.33
CA LEU A 496 17.94 14.53 -5.75
C LEU A 496 17.14 15.48 -6.66
N ALA A 497 16.06 16.08 -6.18
CA ALA A 497 15.33 17.13 -6.88
C ALA A 497 16.18 18.37 -7.22
N THR A 498 17.28 18.56 -6.49
CA THR A 498 18.20 19.70 -6.67
C THR A 498 19.38 19.37 -7.55
N PHE A 499 19.43 18.16 -8.11
CA PHE A 499 20.56 17.71 -8.91
C PHE A 499 20.73 18.57 -10.18
N PRO A 500 21.97 18.96 -10.54
CA PRO A 500 23.20 18.74 -9.79
C PRO A 500 23.40 19.77 -8.66
N SER A 501 23.66 19.28 -7.45
CA SER A 501 24.00 20.11 -6.27
C SER A 501 24.91 19.33 -5.31
N ALA A 502 25.60 20.03 -4.42
CA ALA A 502 26.43 19.39 -3.39
C ALA A 502 25.63 18.39 -2.53
N ASP A 503 24.39 18.72 -2.17
CA ASP A 503 23.53 17.82 -1.38
C ASP A 503 23.12 16.58 -2.16
N ALA A 504 22.79 16.73 -3.45
CA ALA A 504 22.43 15.60 -4.28
C ALA A 504 23.63 14.65 -4.45
N ILE A 505 24.82 15.20 -4.73
CA ILE A 505 26.07 14.44 -4.87
C ILE A 505 26.42 13.70 -3.58
N TRP A 506 26.33 14.36 -2.42
CA TRP A 506 26.57 13.73 -1.12
C TRP A 506 25.52 12.65 -0.80
N THR A 507 24.25 12.90 -1.10
CA THR A 507 23.19 11.90 -0.90
C THR A 507 23.44 10.65 -1.75
N LEU A 508 23.89 10.81 -3.01
CA LEU A 508 24.24 9.68 -3.88
C LEU A 508 25.42 8.89 -3.31
N HIS A 509 26.45 9.58 -2.82
CA HIS A 509 27.61 8.96 -2.18
C HIS A 509 27.20 8.16 -0.93
N ASP A 510 26.42 8.77 -0.04
CA ASP A 510 26.02 8.15 1.23
C ASP A 510 25.10 6.93 1.04
N LEU A 511 24.34 6.91 -0.05
CA LEU A 511 23.53 5.75 -0.46
C LEU A 511 24.36 4.66 -1.15
N GLY A 512 25.66 4.85 -1.39
CA GLY A 512 26.51 3.90 -2.11
C GLY A 512 26.21 3.82 -3.61
N VAL A 513 25.71 4.91 -4.20
CA VAL A 513 25.50 5.01 -5.65
C VAL A 513 26.84 5.09 -6.35
N ARG A 514 27.04 4.21 -7.32
CA ARG A 514 28.23 4.22 -8.16
C ARG A 514 27.98 4.97 -9.47
N PHE A 515 26.83 4.72 -10.10
CA PHE A 515 26.53 5.28 -11.42
C PHE A 515 25.34 6.24 -11.38
N VAL A 516 25.50 7.37 -12.06
CA VAL A 516 24.45 8.35 -12.29
C VAL A 516 24.15 8.40 -13.79
N VAL A 517 22.91 8.16 -14.16
CA VAL A 517 22.43 8.30 -15.54
C VAL A 517 21.67 9.61 -15.65
N ALA A 518 22.15 10.54 -16.49
CA ALA A 518 21.55 11.86 -16.66
C ALA A 518 21.46 12.25 -18.15
N PRO A 519 20.51 13.12 -18.54
CA PRO A 519 20.40 13.60 -19.92
C PRO A 519 21.50 14.62 -20.28
N ASP A 520 22.00 15.37 -19.29
CA ASP A 520 22.93 16.47 -19.51
C ASP A 520 24.37 15.98 -19.69
N ASP A 521 25.03 16.39 -20.79
CA ASP A 521 26.45 16.15 -21.02
C ASP A 521 27.31 17.26 -20.39
N GLY A 522 28.54 16.94 -20.01
CA GLY A 522 29.50 17.89 -19.44
C GLY A 522 29.35 18.15 -17.94
N LEU A 523 28.57 17.36 -17.20
CA LEU A 523 28.47 17.49 -15.74
C LEU A 523 29.82 17.26 -15.04
N ASP A 524 30.68 16.44 -15.63
CA ASP A 524 32.05 16.13 -15.20
C ASP A 524 32.96 17.37 -15.16
N LYS A 525 32.62 18.45 -15.86
CA LYS A 525 33.40 19.69 -15.87
C LYS A 525 33.17 20.55 -14.63
N ALA A 526 31.99 20.46 -14.02
CA ALA A 526 31.56 21.31 -12.91
C ALA A 526 31.34 20.53 -11.61
N TRP A 527 31.15 19.21 -11.70
CA TRP A 527 30.84 18.34 -10.58
C TRP A 527 31.81 17.15 -10.57
N PRO A 528 32.11 16.58 -9.38
CA PRO A 528 33.02 15.45 -9.22
C PRO A 528 32.38 14.13 -9.68
N LEU A 529 32.15 14.05 -10.98
CA LEU A 529 31.54 12.95 -11.71
C LEU A 529 32.48 12.58 -12.86
N ALA A 530 32.83 11.30 -12.99
CA ALA A 530 33.63 10.83 -14.11
C ALA A 530 32.72 10.37 -15.24
N ARG A 531 32.74 11.05 -16.39
CA ARG A 531 31.97 10.64 -17.57
C ARG A 531 32.50 9.29 -18.09
N ARG A 532 31.65 8.27 -18.11
CA ARG A 532 32.01 6.91 -18.55
C ARG A 532 31.54 6.57 -19.96
N ALA A 533 30.33 7.01 -20.31
CA ALA A 533 29.74 6.75 -21.62
C ALA A 533 28.66 7.77 -21.95
N SER A 534 28.39 7.95 -23.24
CA SER A 534 27.19 8.62 -23.75
C SER A 534 26.54 7.69 -24.76
N VAL A 535 25.30 7.30 -24.49
CA VAL A 535 24.55 6.31 -25.27
C VAL A 535 23.17 6.87 -25.61
N ALA A 536 22.46 6.25 -26.55
CA ALA A 536 21.09 6.66 -26.84
C ALA A 536 20.18 6.31 -25.64
N GLY A 537 19.53 7.34 -25.10
CA GLY A 537 18.56 7.26 -24.02
C GLY A 537 17.15 6.92 -24.50
N ARG A 538 16.21 6.91 -23.55
CA ARG A 538 14.78 6.70 -23.85
C ARG A 538 14.26 7.86 -24.70
N GLY A 539 13.62 7.54 -25.82
CA GLY A 539 13.11 8.54 -26.76
C GLY A 539 14.15 9.07 -27.77
N GLY A 540 15.36 8.50 -27.79
CA GLY A 540 16.40 8.84 -28.78
C GLY A 540 17.29 10.02 -28.40
N ALA A 541 16.95 10.77 -27.34
CA ALA A 541 17.84 11.76 -26.75
C ALA A 541 19.06 11.07 -26.11
N PRO A 542 20.26 11.67 -26.14
CA PRO A 542 21.43 11.08 -25.48
C PRO A 542 21.20 10.96 -23.96
N SER A 543 21.74 9.90 -23.38
CA SER A 543 21.87 9.70 -21.94
C SER A 543 23.33 9.44 -21.62
N VAL A 544 23.85 10.21 -20.68
CA VAL A 544 25.24 10.16 -20.26
C VAL A 544 25.32 9.41 -18.94
N ILE A 545 26.28 8.48 -18.86
CA ILE A 545 26.53 7.66 -17.68
C ILE A 545 27.79 8.20 -17.01
N TYR A 546 27.61 8.66 -15.79
CA TYR A 546 28.68 9.15 -14.92
C TYR A 546 28.95 8.14 -13.81
N GLU A 547 30.20 8.06 -13.39
CA GLU A 547 30.62 7.35 -12.18
C GLU A 547 30.93 8.38 -11.10
N LEU A 548 30.41 8.16 -9.91
CA LEU A 548 30.63 9.05 -8.78
C LEU A 548 32.09 8.96 -8.33
N ALA A 549 32.73 10.10 -8.09
CA ALA A 549 34.10 10.12 -7.59
C ALA A 549 34.19 9.56 -6.16
N ASP A 550 35.41 9.21 -5.73
CA ASP A 550 35.66 8.79 -4.36
C ASP A 550 35.45 9.94 -3.35
N GLU A 551 35.31 9.58 -2.08
CA GLU A 551 35.05 10.53 -1.01
C GLU A 551 36.08 11.67 -0.95
N THR A 552 37.36 11.35 -1.14
CA THR A 552 38.46 12.31 -1.12
C THR A 552 38.29 13.38 -2.20
N THR A 553 37.95 12.96 -3.42
CA THR A 553 37.72 13.87 -4.55
C THR A 553 36.43 14.67 -4.37
N LEU A 554 35.36 14.05 -3.84
CA LEU A 554 34.11 14.74 -3.53
C LEU A 554 34.35 15.86 -2.51
N LEU A 555 35.06 15.58 -1.41
CA LEU A 555 35.39 16.57 -0.37
C LEU A 555 36.17 17.75 -0.95
N ALA A 556 37.14 17.49 -1.83
CA ALA A 556 37.93 18.54 -2.46
C ALA A 556 37.12 19.42 -3.42
N ALA A 557 36.16 18.83 -4.14
CA ALA A 557 35.43 19.52 -5.21
C ALA A 557 34.19 20.28 -4.73
N VAL A 558 33.35 19.67 -3.89
CA VAL A 558 32.06 20.26 -3.45
C VAL A 558 32.07 20.71 -1.99
N GLY A 559 33.16 20.46 -1.27
CA GLY A 559 33.28 20.77 0.15
C GLY A 559 32.35 19.96 1.03
N ALA A 560 32.41 20.22 2.33
CA ALA A 560 31.43 19.72 3.27
C ALA A 560 30.04 20.36 2.97
N PRO A 561 28.92 19.68 3.24
CA PRO A 561 27.59 20.24 3.06
C PRO A 561 27.48 21.62 3.72
N ALA A 562 27.06 22.63 2.94
CA ALA A 562 26.95 24.00 3.45
C ALA A 562 26.02 24.06 4.68
N ALA A 563 26.61 24.35 5.84
CA ALA A 563 25.90 24.42 7.11
C ALA A 563 25.37 25.84 7.33
N VAL A 564 24.05 26.00 7.34
CA VAL A 564 23.47 27.10 8.13
C VAL A 564 23.82 26.77 9.57
N SER A 565 24.64 27.60 10.22
CA SER A 565 24.98 27.32 11.62
C SER A 565 23.79 27.62 12.52
N ALA A 566 23.52 26.72 13.46
CA ALA A 566 22.57 26.94 14.52
C ALA A 566 23.05 28.08 15.44
N PRO A 567 22.15 28.95 15.92
CA PRO A 567 22.49 29.92 16.95
C PRO A 567 23.02 29.22 18.21
N GLN A 568 23.95 29.86 18.91
CA GLN A 568 24.44 29.35 20.18
C GLN A 568 23.28 29.31 21.21
N PRO A 569 23.16 28.22 21.99
CA PRO A 569 22.16 28.15 23.05
C PRO A 569 22.31 29.31 24.04
N GLY A 570 21.20 29.99 24.33
CA GLY A 570 21.17 31.00 25.39
C GLY A 570 20.79 30.39 26.74
N VAL A 571 20.22 31.19 27.63
CA VAL A 571 19.76 30.71 28.95
C VAL A 571 18.47 29.91 28.77
N PRO A 572 18.40 28.64 29.18
CA PRO A 572 17.19 27.85 29.04
C PRO A 572 16.02 28.47 29.80
N GLY A 573 14.92 28.76 29.08
CA GLY A 573 13.65 29.22 29.66
C GLY A 573 12.86 28.12 30.40
N PHE A 574 13.46 26.96 30.63
CA PHE A 574 12.86 25.77 31.21
C PHE A 574 13.86 25.06 32.12
N ALA A 575 13.35 24.23 33.03
CA ALA A 575 14.14 23.36 33.90
C ALA A 575 13.83 21.89 33.62
N PRO A 576 14.77 20.96 33.86
CA PRO A 576 14.46 19.54 33.90
C PRO A 576 13.29 19.24 34.83
N GLY A 577 12.34 18.45 34.37
CA GLY A 577 11.06 18.20 35.04
C GLY A 577 9.94 19.15 34.62
N GLU A 578 10.16 20.11 33.71
CA GLU A 578 9.09 20.92 33.15
C GLU A 578 8.15 20.05 32.29
N VAL A 579 6.85 20.08 32.60
CA VAL A 579 5.80 19.39 31.85
C VAL A 579 4.71 20.38 31.48
N SER A 580 4.48 20.53 30.17
CA SER A 580 3.48 21.43 29.59
C SER A 580 2.38 20.60 28.93
N ARG A 581 1.12 20.81 29.31
CA ARG A 581 -0.04 20.10 28.76
C ARG A 581 -0.86 21.03 27.87
N TYR A 582 -1.29 20.52 26.73
CA TYR A 582 -2.00 21.24 25.69
C TYR A 582 -3.28 20.53 25.29
N ASP A 583 -4.32 21.30 24.98
CA ASP A 583 -5.52 20.81 24.32
C ASP A 583 -5.39 21.03 22.80
N VAL A 584 -5.85 20.05 22.03
CA VAL A 584 -5.90 20.10 20.57
C VAL A 584 -7.35 20.25 20.15
N PHE A 585 -7.64 21.21 19.27
CA PHE A 585 -8.96 21.49 18.73
C PHE A 585 -8.96 21.34 17.21
N TRP A 586 -10.04 20.81 16.65
CA TRP A 586 -10.33 20.93 15.23
C TRP A 586 -11.21 22.14 14.98
N ASP A 587 -10.70 23.09 14.18
CA ASP A 587 -11.42 24.29 13.77
C ASP A 587 -12.03 24.03 12.38
N GLY A 588 -13.31 23.65 12.36
CA GLY A 588 -14.10 23.41 11.15
C GLY A 588 -15.57 23.78 11.34
N ALA A 589 -16.17 24.42 10.33
CA ALA A 589 -17.60 24.76 10.26
C ALA A 589 -18.21 25.44 11.53
N GLY A 590 -17.45 26.31 12.20
CA GLY A 590 -17.94 27.07 13.35
C GLY A 590 -17.99 26.32 14.68
N THR A 591 -17.36 25.15 14.78
CA THR A 591 -17.27 24.37 16.02
C THR A 591 -15.81 24.27 16.51
N HIS A 592 -15.61 24.46 17.82
CA HIS A 592 -14.34 24.22 18.53
C HIS A 592 -14.45 22.90 19.30
N VAL A 593 -14.09 21.79 18.66
CA VAL A 593 -14.22 20.46 19.28
C VAL A 593 -12.84 19.93 19.68
N SER A 594 -12.71 19.53 20.95
CA SER A 594 -11.49 18.90 21.47
C SER A 594 -11.19 17.61 20.71
N ALA A 595 -10.04 17.56 20.05
CA ALA A 595 -9.52 16.42 19.29
C ALA A 595 -8.58 15.54 20.13
N GLY A 596 -7.99 16.06 21.20
CA GLY A 596 -7.07 15.33 22.07
C GLY A 596 -6.18 16.23 22.90
N THR A 597 -5.16 15.66 23.51
CA THR A 597 -4.17 16.37 24.32
C THR A 597 -2.76 16.10 23.83
N ILE A 598 -1.88 17.09 23.96
CA ILE A 598 -0.44 16.95 23.77
C ILE A 598 0.24 17.26 25.11
N GLU A 599 1.24 16.47 25.47
CA GLU A 599 2.12 16.73 26.60
C GLU A 599 3.54 16.89 26.09
N ILE A 600 4.18 18.01 26.43
CA ILE A 600 5.59 18.26 26.14
C ILE A 600 6.34 18.30 27.48
N ALA A 601 7.23 17.34 27.69
CA ALA A 601 8.05 17.24 28.88
C ALA A 601 9.53 17.43 28.53
N VAL A 602 10.26 18.17 29.36
CA VAL A 602 11.72 18.28 29.31
C VAL A 602 12.28 17.68 30.58
N LEU A 603 12.96 16.54 30.46
CA LEU A 603 13.46 15.75 31.58
C LEU A 603 14.99 15.74 31.59
N ALA A 604 15.58 15.57 32.78
CA ALA A 604 16.99 15.23 32.89
C ALA A 604 17.18 13.77 32.43
N ALA A 605 18.19 13.52 31.62
CA ALA A 605 18.53 12.19 31.15
C ALA A 605 20.03 11.94 31.36
N THR A 606 20.38 10.69 31.65
CA THR A 606 21.78 10.25 31.77
C THR A 606 22.01 9.05 30.87
N GLY A 607 23.27 8.73 30.59
CA GLY A 607 23.63 7.56 29.79
C GLY A 607 23.16 6.20 30.33
N SER A 608 22.71 6.16 31.58
CA SER A 608 22.15 4.99 32.26
C SER A 608 20.64 4.81 32.07
N ASP A 609 19.96 5.73 31.37
CA ASP A 609 18.53 5.65 31.13
C ASP A 609 18.17 4.36 30.36
N ALA A 610 17.30 3.55 30.96
CA ALA A 610 16.88 2.25 30.42
C ALA A 610 16.13 2.36 29.08
N ARG A 611 15.60 3.56 28.76
CA ARG A 611 14.87 3.84 27.51
C ARG A 611 15.81 4.15 26.34
N LEU A 612 17.12 4.30 26.60
CA LEU A 612 18.09 4.55 25.54
C LEU A 612 18.30 3.31 24.68
N PRO A 613 18.33 3.47 23.35
CA PRO A 613 18.56 2.35 22.43
C PRO A 613 19.83 1.56 22.73
N ARG A 614 19.76 0.24 22.55
CA ARG A 614 20.89 -0.67 22.82
C ARG A 614 22.08 -0.45 21.88
N TRP A 615 21.82 0.04 20.68
CA TRP A 615 22.84 0.33 19.67
C TRP A 615 23.68 1.58 19.96
N LEU A 616 23.32 2.39 20.97
CA LEU A 616 24.13 3.55 21.38
C LEU A 616 25.42 3.10 22.08
N SER A 617 26.55 3.65 21.64
CA SER A 617 27.85 3.39 22.26
C SER A 617 27.92 3.98 23.68
N ALA A 618 28.88 3.49 24.48
CA ALA A 618 29.15 4.08 25.80
C ALA A 618 29.53 5.57 25.69
N ALA A 619 30.29 5.95 24.66
CA ALA A 619 30.65 7.34 24.41
C ALA A 619 29.42 8.22 24.14
N ASP A 620 28.51 7.78 23.26
CA ASP A 620 27.28 8.54 22.94
C ASP A 620 26.41 8.75 24.18
N ARG A 621 26.27 7.70 25.00
CA ARG A 621 25.52 7.73 26.26
C ARG A 621 26.05 8.78 27.23
N THR A 622 27.36 8.99 27.28
CA THR A 622 27.96 10.01 28.19
C THR A 622 27.66 11.44 27.77
N ARG A 623 27.25 11.70 26.53
CA ARG A 623 26.90 13.06 26.05
C ARG A 623 25.51 13.51 26.46
N ILE A 624 24.61 12.56 26.74
CA ILE A 624 23.18 12.84 26.96
C ILE A 624 22.97 13.61 28.27
N ARG A 625 22.16 14.67 28.21
CA ARG A 625 21.79 15.53 29.35
C ARG A 625 20.28 15.71 29.48
N TYR A 626 19.56 15.79 28.37
CA TYR A 626 18.12 16.02 28.37
C TYR A 626 17.37 14.95 27.57
N GLU A 627 16.15 14.66 27.98
CA GLU A 627 15.12 14.00 27.19
C GLU A 627 13.98 15.00 26.96
N ALA A 628 13.71 15.35 25.71
CA ALA A 628 12.47 16.01 25.33
C ALA A 628 11.47 14.96 24.88
N ARG A 629 10.32 14.90 25.53
CA ARG A 629 9.24 13.97 25.22
C ARG A 629 8.02 14.73 24.77
N VAL A 630 7.45 14.33 23.65
CA VAL A 630 6.16 14.80 23.16
C VAL A 630 5.23 13.60 23.12
N SER A 631 4.19 13.60 23.95
CA SER A 631 3.17 12.56 23.97
C SER A 631 1.86 13.12 23.45
N LEU A 632 1.17 12.40 22.57
CA LEU A 632 -0.10 12.81 21.99
C LEU A 632 -1.14 11.74 22.30
N GLU A 633 -2.32 12.16 22.75
CA GLU A 633 -3.44 11.26 23.00
C GLU A 633 -4.73 11.84 22.42
N THR A 634 -5.42 11.06 21.60
CA THR A 634 -6.75 11.43 21.08
C THR A 634 -7.80 11.47 22.19
N ALA A 635 -8.72 12.43 22.12
CA ALA A 635 -9.81 12.54 23.10
C ALA A 635 -10.68 11.26 23.10
N PRO A 636 -11.32 10.87 24.22
CA PRO A 636 -12.05 9.60 24.32
C PRO A 636 -13.14 9.37 23.26
N TRP A 637 -13.79 10.45 22.79
CA TRP A 637 -14.80 10.36 21.75
C TRP A 637 -14.17 10.18 20.35
N VAL A 638 -13.01 10.80 20.09
CA VAL A 638 -12.22 10.62 18.87
C VAL A 638 -11.65 9.21 18.82
N ALA A 639 -11.11 8.71 19.94
CA ALA A 639 -10.56 7.36 20.09
C ALA A 639 -11.55 6.24 19.71
N ARG A 640 -12.86 6.52 19.69
CA ARG A 640 -13.87 5.56 19.22
C ARG A 640 -13.75 5.22 17.73
N PHE A 641 -13.22 6.14 16.93
CA PHE A 641 -13.05 5.97 15.49
C PHE A 641 -11.62 6.24 14.99
N PHE A 642 -10.78 6.92 15.78
CA PHE A 642 -9.36 7.12 15.54
C PHE A 642 -8.63 7.23 16.89
N GLU A 643 -8.09 6.11 17.36
CA GLU A 643 -7.27 6.05 18.59
C GLU A 643 -5.82 6.34 18.22
N ALA A 644 -5.18 7.34 18.83
CA ALA A 644 -3.75 7.60 18.72
C ALA A 644 -3.14 7.92 20.10
N ARG A 645 -1.99 7.31 20.36
CA ARG A 645 -1.19 7.40 21.60
C ARG A 645 0.29 7.45 21.26
N ASP A 646 0.68 8.48 20.53
CA ASP A 646 2.03 8.58 20.00
C ASP A 646 2.99 9.20 21.01
N VAL A 647 4.21 8.69 21.05
CA VAL A 647 5.27 9.23 21.89
C VAL A 647 6.52 9.46 21.05
N PHE A 648 6.96 10.71 21.00
CA PHE A 648 8.22 11.10 20.39
C PHE A 648 9.21 11.47 21.50
N ARG A 649 10.44 10.98 21.38
CA ARG A 649 11.52 11.23 22.36
C ARG A 649 12.76 11.69 21.63
N THR A 650 13.32 12.79 22.07
CA THR A 650 14.61 13.28 21.61
C THR A 650 15.56 13.36 22.80
N PHE A 651 16.67 12.64 22.73
CA PHE A 651 17.76 12.74 23.69
C PHE A 651 18.79 13.72 23.16
N THR A 652 19.16 14.74 23.96
CA THR A 652 20.14 15.74 23.55
C THR A 652 21.29 15.87 24.52
N ASP A 653 22.39 16.47 24.04
CA ASP A 653 23.47 16.96 24.89
C ASP A 653 23.13 18.31 25.55
N SER A 654 24.12 18.93 26.21
CA SER A 654 24.00 20.23 26.89
C SER A 654 23.74 21.40 25.95
N GLU A 655 24.05 21.27 24.67
CA GLU A 655 23.82 22.29 23.65
C GLU A 655 22.56 22.02 22.82
N PHE A 656 21.74 21.07 23.28
CA PHE A 656 20.52 20.60 22.63
C PHE A 656 20.76 19.92 21.28
N ARG A 657 21.99 19.45 20.98
CA ARG A 657 22.22 18.62 19.78
C ARG A 657 21.61 17.24 20.00
N PRO A 658 20.81 16.71 19.06
CA PRO A 658 20.24 15.38 19.21
C PRO A 658 21.34 14.32 19.20
N VAL A 659 21.14 13.27 19.99
CA VAL A 659 21.94 12.04 19.99
C VAL A 659 21.10 10.89 19.44
N ALA A 660 19.85 10.80 19.89
CA ALA A 660 18.88 9.83 19.40
C ALA A 660 17.48 10.44 19.39
N HIS A 661 16.73 10.19 18.33
CA HIS A 661 15.31 10.52 18.20
C HIS A 661 14.50 9.24 18.00
N LEU A 662 13.50 9.02 18.84
CA LEU A 662 12.64 7.83 18.86
C LEU A 662 11.19 8.23 18.61
N ARG A 663 10.50 7.43 17.80
CA ARG A 663 9.10 7.63 17.43
C ARG A 663 8.34 6.34 17.73
N GLU A 664 7.54 6.35 18.79
CA GLU A 664 6.63 5.27 19.16
C GLU A 664 5.22 5.67 18.71
N ILE A 665 4.82 5.25 17.51
CA ILE A 665 3.50 5.55 16.96
C ILE A 665 2.56 4.41 17.37
N ARG A 666 1.45 4.75 18.04
CA ARG A 666 0.45 3.80 18.55
C ARG A 666 -0.94 4.28 18.16
N GLU A 667 -1.34 3.95 16.93
CA GLU A 667 -2.61 4.39 16.35
C GLU A 667 -3.55 3.18 16.18
N GLY A 668 -4.37 2.90 17.21
CA GLY A 668 -5.23 1.73 17.25
C GLY A 668 -4.42 0.42 17.21
N ARG A 669 -4.45 -0.31 16.08
CA ARG A 669 -3.61 -1.52 15.88
C ARG A 669 -2.25 -1.21 15.25
N ARG A 670 -2.06 0.00 14.73
CA ARG A 670 -0.79 0.42 14.16
C ARG A 670 0.20 0.63 15.30
N GLN A 671 1.27 -0.15 15.27
CA GLN A 671 2.41 0.01 16.18
C GLN A 671 3.65 0.11 15.32
N VAL A 672 4.26 1.30 15.32
CA VAL A 672 5.46 1.58 14.54
C VAL A 672 6.48 2.18 15.47
N ASP A 673 7.68 1.61 15.46
CA ASP A 673 8.82 2.15 16.16
C ASP A 673 9.86 2.55 15.13
N GLN A 674 10.22 3.83 15.15
CA GLN A 674 11.31 4.36 14.32
C GLN A 674 12.35 4.99 15.21
N SER A 675 13.60 4.89 14.80
CA SER A 675 14.69 5.52 15.52
C SER A 675 15.67 6.17 14.57
N VAL A 676 16.26 7.27 15.02
CA VAL A 676 17.26 8.02 14.29
C VAL A 676 18.44 8.27 15.23
N PHE A 677 19.63 7.95 14.76
CA PHE A 677 20.88 8.28 15.43
C PHE A 677 21.47 9.54 14.82
N HIS A 678 22.00 10.41 15.68
CA HIS A 678 22.62 11.66 15.30
C HIS A 678 24.07 11.70 15.78
N ASP A 679 24.99 11.54 14.83
CA ASP A 679 26.41 11.71 15.06
C ASP A 679 26.74 13.21 15.06
N GLY A 680 26.56 13.85 16.22
CA GLY A 680 26.76 15.30 16.37
C GLY A 680 28.15 15.82 16.02
N ALA A 681 29.21 15.00 16.07
CA ALA A 681 30.56 15.42 15.68
C ALA A 681 30.92 14.94 14.27
N GLY A 682 30.44 13.76 13.87
CA GLY A 682 30.69 13.19 12.55
C GLY A 682 29.80 13.75 11.43
N GLY A 683 28.75 14.52 11.76
CA GLY A 683 27.88 15.15 10.76
C GLY A 683 27.09 14.12 9.94
N VAL A 684 26.71 13.00 10.56
CA VAL A 684 25.94 11.93 9.91
C VAL A 684 24.70 11.61 10.75
N VAL A 685 23.56 11.49 10.09
CA VAL A 685 22.30 11.03 10.67
C VAL A 685 21.96 9.68 10.09
N ARG A 686 21.66 8.69 10.93
CA ARG A 686 21.31 7.34 10.50
C ARG A 686 19.87 7.03 10.87
N VAL A 687 19.07 6.59 9.90
CA VAL A 687 17.70 6.10 10.16
C VAL A 687 17.81 4.63 10.54
N VAL A 688 17.73 4.34 11.84
CA VAL A 688 18.05 3.03 12.41
C VAL A 688 16.77 2.18 12.53
N PRO A 689 16.74 0.96 11.94
CA PRO A 689 15.62 0.03 12.08
C PRO A 689 15.31 -0.32 13.55
N PRO A 690 14.04 -0.59 13.89
CA PRO A 690 13.64 -0.88 15.27
C PRO A 690 14.29 -2.14 15.87
N ASP A 691 14.65 -3.12 15.03
CA ASP A 691 15.28 -4.39 15.39
C ASP A 691 16.83 -4.34 15.35
N ALA A 692 17.40 -3.16 15.05
CA ALA A 692 18.85 -3.02 14.89
C ALA A 692 19.61 -3.21 16.21
N THR A 693 20.68 -3.99 16.15
CA THR A 693 21.66 -4.13 17.25
C THR A 693 22.83 -3.16 17.12
N THR A 694 23.04 -2.58 15.94
CA THR A 694 24.10 -1.62 15.63
C THR A 694 23.55 -0.43 14.84
N VAL A 695 24.23 0.72 14.95
CA VAL A 695 23.82 1.95 14.24
C VAL A 695 23.99 1.82 12.73
N GLU A 696 24.92 0.98 12.28
CA GLU A 696 25.26 0.75 10.87
C GLU A 696 24.17 -0.02 10.10
N ALA A 697 23.18 -0.59 10.80
CA ALA A 697 22.08 -1.33 10.18
C ALA A 697 21.17 -0.46 9.29
N GLY A 698 21.19 0.87 9.48
CA GLY A 698 20.38 1.84 8.74
C GLY A 698 21.21 2.74 7.80
N PRO A 699 20.59 3.29 6.74
CA PRO A 699 21.25 4.25 5.86
C PRO A 699 21.68 5.49 6.64
N GLY A 700 22.89 5.97 6.36
CA GLY A 700 23.42 7.23 6.86
C GLY A 700 23.23 8.34 5.84
N PHE A 701 23.03 9.55 6.33
CA PHE A 701 22.90 10.77 5.53
C PHE A 701 23.75 11.85 6.18
N ARG A 702 24.62 12.50 5.41
CA ARG A 702 25.32 13.68 5.92
C ARG A 702 24.34 14.76 6.34
N ALA A 703 24.62 15.41 7.46
CA ALA A 703 23.85 16.51 8.02
C ALA A 703 24.80 17.57 8.59
N PRO A 704 24.39 18.85 8.66
CA PRO A 704 25.18 19.88 9.33
C PRO A 704 25.58 19.43 10.76
N PRO A 705 26.84 19.59 11.21
CA PRO A 705 27.26 19.11 12.54
C PRO A 705 26.44 19.65 13.71
N ASP A 706 25.89 20.85 13.55
CA ASP A 706 25.03 21.53 14.51
C ASP A 706 23.54 21.46 14.16
N HIS A 707 23.13 20.47 13.36
CA HIS A 707 21.71 20.22 13.12
C HIS A 707 20.95 19.90 14.42
N ARG A 708 19.64 20.06 14.36
CA ARG A 708 18.69 19.64 15.38
C ARG A 708 17.65 18.73 14.73
N ASP A 709 17.02 17.84 15.48
CA ASP A 709 15.73 17.31 15.04
C ASP A 709 14.63 18.35 15.33
N PRO A 710 13.39 18.19 14.82
CA PRO A 710 12.33 19.17 15.05
C PRO A 710 12.05 19.50 16.52
N ILE A 711 12.16 18.52 17.42
CA ILE A 711 11.93 18.72 18.86
C ILE A 711 13.14 19.43 19.49
N ALA A 712 14.35 19.02 19.16
CA ALA A 712 15.57 19.68 19.60
C ALA A 712 15.68 21.13 19.10
N ALA A 713 15.21 21.41 17.88
CA ALA A 713 15.17 22.76 17.32
C ALA A 713 14.21 23.65 18.12
N PHE A 714 13.05 23.09 18.48
CA PHE A 714 12.09 23.76 19.35
C PHE A 714 12.68 24.07 20.74
N LEU A 715 13.41 23.13 21.35
CA LEU A 715 14.12 23.40 22.62
C LEU A 715 15.15 24.53 22.47
N LEU A 716 15.94 24.51 21.39
CA LEU A 716 16.94 25.54 21.13
C LEU A 716 16.30 26.93 21.04
N VAL A 717 15.19 27.07 20.29
CA VAL A 717 14.44 28.33 20.15
C VAL A 717 14.05 28.90 21.52
N ARG A 718 13.66 28.06 22.48
CA ARG A 718 13.27 28.48 23.83
C ARG A 718 14.43 29.01 24.69
N THR A 719 15.67 28.81 24.26
CA THR A 719 16.87 29.35 24.94
C THR A 719 17.32 30.68 24.35
N LEU A 720 16.82 31.05 23.17
CA LEU A 720 17.31 32.22 22.44
C LEU A 720 16.75 33.54 23.00
N ALA A 721 17.57 34.59 22.94
CA ALA A 721 17.17 35.95 23.24
C ALA A 721 16.32 36.54 22.10
N LEU A 722 15.06 36.11 22.03
CA LEU A 722 14.10 36.54 20.99
C LEU A 722 13.44 37.89 21.31
N ALA A 723 13.27 38.71 20.28
CA ALA A 723 12.55 39.99 20.34
C ALA A 723 11.72 40.21 19.05
N ALA A 724 10.80 41.18 19.05
CA ALA A 724 10.11 41.56 17.82
C ALA A 724 11.12 41.98 16.74
N GLY A 725 10.90 41.55 15.51
CA GLY A 725 11.82 41.73 14.38
C GLY A 725 12.98 40.73 14.30
N SER A 726 13.28 39.99 15.38
CA SER A 726 14.30 38.93 15.35
C SER A 726 13.92 37.82 14.36
N GLN A 727 14.93 37.14 13.82
CA GLN A 727 14.78 36.00 12.94
C GLN A 727 15.66 34.87 13.42
N VAL A 728 15.19 33.64 13.25
CA VAL A 728 15.88 32.41 13.64
C VAL A 728 15.95 31.51 12.43
N ALA A 729 17.16 31.04 12.15
CA ALA A 729 17.44 29.99 11.18
C ALA A 729 18.13 28.84 11.92
N ILE A 730 17.57 27.63 11.87
CA ILE A 730 18.16 26.45 12.51
C ILE A 730 18.26 25.31 11.48
N PRO A 731 19.44 24.68 11.29
CA PRO A 731 19.54 23.45 10.51
C PRO A 731 18.74 22.34 11.20
N VAL A 732 17.80 21.73 10.49
CA VAL A 732 16.96 20.64 11.01
C VAL A 732 17.17 19.39 10.18
N ASN A 733 17.41 18.25 10.83
CA ASN A 733 17.31 16.94 10.19
C ASN A 733 16.05 16.21 10.68
N ASP A 734 15.16 15.86 9.75
CA ASP A 734 13.95 15.08 10.04
C ASP A 734 13.98 13.76 9.25
N MET A 735 14.27 12.64 9.93
CA MET A 735 14.34 11.30 9.33
C MET A 735 15.27 11.24 8.09
N GLY A 736 16.44 11.88 8.16
CA GLY A 736 17.41 11.96 7.06
C GLY A 736 17.20 13.16 6.13
N ARG A 737 16.14 13.96 6.31
CA ARG A 737 15.88 15.17 5.52
C ARG A 737 16.62 16.36 6.10
N ASN A 738 17.58 16.92 5.37
CA ASN A 738 18.18 18.20 5.73
C ASN A 738 17.24 19.36 5.32
N LEU A 739 16.78 20.10 6.31
CA LEU A 739 15.87 21.23 6.22
C LEU A 739 16.49 22.43 6.94
N THR A 740 15.93 23.62 6.70
CA THR A 740 16.21 24.79 7.53
C THR A 740 14.90 25.30 8.11
N LEU A 741 14.79 25.30 9.44
CA LEU A 741 13.73 26.02 10.12
C LEU A 741 13.99 27.51 9.97
N GLN A 742 13.09 28.23 9.30
CA GLN A 742 13.11 29.68 9.19
C GLN A 742 11.90 30.26 9.89
N SER A 743 12.10 31.16 10.84
CA SER A 743 11.00 31.76 11.62
C SER A 743 10.27 32.90 10.91
N GLY A 744 10.93 33.54 9.94
CA GLY A 744 10.60 34.91 9.54
C GLY A 744 10.79 35.93 10.69
N PRO A 745 10.52 37.22 10.47
CA PRO A 745 10.56 38.23 11.53
C PRO A 745 9.46 37.96 12.56
N LEU A 746 9.85 37.85 13.83
CA LEU A 746 8.91 37.66 14.95
C LEU A 746 8.07 38.92 15.15
N ALA A 747 6.77 38.77 15.37
CA ALA A 747 5.87 39.88 15.67
C ALA A 747 5.48 39.87 17.16
N ALA A 748 5.53 41.01 17.84
CA ALA A 748 4.96 41.13 19.18
C ALA A 748 3.45 41.39 19.07
N GLU A 749 2.64 40.55 19.70
CA GLU A 749 1.18 40.64 19.71
C GLU A 749 0.67 40.37 21.14
N THR A 750 -0.50 40.91 21.47
CA THR A 750 -1.22 40.50 22.69
C THR A 750 -2.33 39.55 22.28
N ILE A 751 -2.32 38.34 22.85
CA ILE A 751 -3.34 37.32 22.57
C ILE A 751 -4.23 37.12 23.78
N GLN A 752 -5.47 36.73 23.53
CA GLN A 752 -6.36 36.19 24.56
C GLN A 752 -6.03 34.71 24.76
N TRP A 753 -5.56 34.35 25.94
CA TRP A 753 -5.24 32.98 26.32
C TRP A 753 -5.95 32.65 27.63
N ARG A 754 -6.88 31.69 27.59
CA ARG A 754 -7.73 31.28 28.73
C ARG A 754 -8.41 32.44 29.47
N GLY A 755 -8.86 33.46 28.73
CA GLY A 755 -9.52 34.65 29.28
C GLY A 755 -8.59 35.71 29.86
N GLN A 756 -7.26 35.53 29.75
CA GLN A 756 -6.25 36.50 30.13
C GLN A 756 -5.57 37.10 28.90
N GLN A 757 -5.24 38.38 28.95
CA GLN A 757 -4.40 39.01 27.93
C GLN A 757 -2.92 38.76 28.24
N VAL A 758 -2.23 38.08 27.33
CA VAL A 758 -0.81 37.75 27.47
C VAL A 758 -0.04 38.30 26.29
N ARG A 759 1.11 38.93 26.58
CA ARG A 759 2.06 39.37 25.54
C ARG A 759 2.78 38.16 24.98
N ALA A 760 2.73 37.99 23.67
CA ALA A 760 3.32 36.88 22.96
C ALA A 760 4.20 37.36 21.79
N LEU A 761 5.17 36.52 21.43
CA LEU A 761 5.94 36.62 20.20
C LEU A 761 5.38 35.60 19.21
N ARG A 762 4.79 36.09 18.12
CA ARG A 762 4.32 35.27 17.02
C ARG A 762 5.48 34.96 16.08
N MET A 763 5.69 33.67 15.85
CA MET A 763 6.65 33.10 14.91
C MET A 763 5.88 32.34 13.83
N ARG A 764 6.33 32.44 12.58
CA ARG A 764 5.78 31.65 11.46
C ARG A 764 6.82 30.66 10.98
N PRO A 765 7.00 29.53 11.70
CA PRO A 765 8.03 28.58 11.34
C PRO A 765 7.71 27.96 9.98
N ALA A 766 8.67 28.06 9.06
CA ALA A 766 8.67 27.33 7.81
C ALA A 766 9.86 26.38 7.82
N LEU A 767 9.61 25.08 7.62
CA LEU A 767 10.67 24.11 7.31
C LEU A 767 10.93 24.20 5.81
N VAL A 768 11.98 24.93 5.45
CA VAL A 768 12.32 25.22 4.06
C VAL A 768 13.32 24.18 3.58
N GLN A 769 12.98 23.55 2.46
CA GLN A 769 13.91 22.75 1.67
C GLN A 769 14.70 23.67 0.74
N ARG A 770 15.92 23.27 0.36
CA ARG A 770 16.74 24.03 -0.60
C ARG A 770 16.04 24.24 -1.95
N VAL A 771 15.13 23.35 -2.36
CA VAL A 771 14.23 23.53 -3.52
C VAL A 771 12.79 23.26 -3.10
N GLN A 772 11.92 24.26 -3.24
CA GLN A 772 10.56 24.24 -2.73
C GLN A 772 9.58 23.68 -3.78
N ARG A 773 9.08 22.45 -3.60
CA ARG A 773 8.09 21.81 -4.50
C ARG A 773 6.64 22.05 -4.10
N ARG A 774 6.37 22.36 -2.82
CA ARG A 774 5.04 22.67 -2.29
C ARG A 774 5.14 23.79 -1.25
N ALA A 775 4.11 24.61 -1.15
CA ALA A 775 4.01 25.57 -0.06
C ALA A 775 3.99 24.80 1.28
N PRO A 776 4.85 25.15 2.25
CA PRO A 776 4.82 24.54 3.57
C PRO A 776 3.45 24.82 4.23
N PRO A 777 2.98 23.93 5.14
CA PRO A 777 1.78 24.22 5.91
C PRO A 777 1.97 25.56 6.64
N ALA A 778 0.94 26.39 6.62
CA ALA A 778 0.99 27.65 7.35
C ALA A 778 0.85 27.33 8.84
N ILE A 779 1.95 27.52 9.57
CA ILE A 779 2.03 27.35 11.01
C ILE A 779 2.20 28.74 11.62
N ASP A 780 1.35 29.09 12.56
CA ASP A 780 1.54 30.23 13.45
C ASP A 780 1.78 29.71 14.86
N LEU A 781 2.91 30.08 15.47
CA LEU A 781 3.33 29.70 16.81
C LEU A 781 3.43 30.96 17.67
N TRP A 782 2.68 31.03 18.77
CA TRP A 782 2.77 32.11 19.73
C TRP A 782 3.53 31.64 20.97
N LEU A 783 4.70 32.24 21.20
CA LEU A 783 5.53 32.02 22.38
C LEU A 783 5.27 33.12 23.42
N SER A 784 5.33 32.82 24.71
CA SER A 784 5.29 33.86 25.75
C SER A 784 6.47 34.85 25.57
N ALA A 785 6.20 36.14 25.79
CA ALA A 785 7.23 37.17 25.66
C ALA A 785 8.25 37.19 26.83
N ASP A 786 7.99 36.43 27.90
CA ASP A 786 8.91 36.24 29.03
C ASP A 786 10.04 35.25 28.71
N GLN A 787 11.06 35.20 29.56
CA GLN A 787 12.24 34.35 29.35
C GLN A 787 11.93 32.86 29.17
N ARG A 788 10.72 32.41 29.55
CA ARG A 788 10.33 31.00 29.47
C ARG A 788 10.02 30.53 28.05
N ARG A 789 9.63 31.47 27.17
CA ARG A 789 9.27 31.23 25.78
C ARG A 789 8.30 30.04 25.63
N LEU A 790 7.30 29.95 26.51
CA LEU A 790 6.31 28.88 26.51
C LEU A 790 5.44 28.99 25.26
N PRO A 791 5.20 27.90 24.51
CA PRO A 791 4.17 27.88 23.49
C PRO A 791 2.82 28.09 24.17
N LEU A 792 2.16 29.18 23.86
CA LEU A 792 0.82 29.48 24.35
C LEU A 792 -0.24 28.92 23.40
N ARG A 793 0.03 29.04 22.09
CA ARG A 793 -0.87 28.62 21.03
C ARG A 793 -0.10 28.22 19.76
N ILE A 794 -0.60 27.21 19.06
CA ILE A 794 -0.13 26.81 17.73
C ILE A 794 -1.35 26.66 16.83
N ASP A 795 -1.38 27.38 15.71
CA ASP A 795 -2.36 27.18 14.66
C ASP A 795 -1.69 26.55 13.45
N VAL A 796 -2.24 25.44 12.97
CA VAL A 796 -1.76 24.73 11.79
C VAL A 796 -2.87 24.69 10.76
N ALA A 797 -2.65 25.32 9.61
CA ALA A 797 -3.54 25.18 8.45
C ALA A 797 -2.95 24.15 7.48
N ALA A 798 -3.63 23.01 7.36
CA ALA A 798 -3.24 21.91 6.48
C ALA A 798 -4.37 21.57 5.49
N GLY A 799 -4.08 20.71 4.51
CA GLY A 799 -5.03 20.33 3.46
C GLY A 799 -6.29 19.60 3.94
N PHE A 800 -6.35 19.20 5.22
CA PHE A 800 -7.49 18.52 5.85
C PHE A 800 -8.26 19.40 6.86
N GLY A 801 -7.89 20.68 7.04
CA GLY A 801 -8.54 21.60 7.97
C GLY A 801 -7.56 22.45 8.78
N ARG A 802 -8.09 23.20 9.76
CA ARG A 802 -7.29 23.95 10.73
C ARG A 802 -7.27 23.20 12.06
N VAL A 803 -6.07 23.02 12.61
CA VAL A 803 -5.87 22.46 13.94
C VAL A 803 -5.30 23.55 14.83
N ARG A 804 -5.89 23.72 16.01
CA ARG A 804 -5.40 24.63 17.03
C ARG A 804 -4.91 23.85 18.24
N VAL A 805 -3.75 24.20 18.77
CA VAL A 805 -3.19 23.66 20.01
C VAL A 805 -3.07 24.79 21.00
N GLU A 806 -3.64 24.67 22.21
CA GLU A 806 -3.58 25.70 23.23
C GLU A 806 -3.01 25.15 24.55
N LEU A 807 -2.13 25.91 25.19
CA LEU A 807 -1.54 25.54 26.48
C LEU A 807 -2.63 25.56 27.58
N ILE A 808 -2.73 24.47 28.33
CA ILE A 808 -3.62 24.35 29.49
C ILE A 808 -2.86 24.79 30.74
N GLU A 809 -1.76 24.10 31.02
CA GLU A 809 -0.99 24.24 32.24
C GLU A 809 0.47 23.86 32.01
N THR A 810 1.33 24.35 32.90
CA THR A 810 2.74 24.04 32.94
C THR A 810 3.16 23.87 34.37
N HIS A 811 3.75 22.71 34.65
CA HIS A 811 4.37 22.43 35.94
C HIS A 811 5.88 22.56 35.76
N SER A 812 6.50 23.47 36.50
CA SER A 812 7.95 23.59 36.56
C SER A 812 8.46 22.81 37.78
N GLY A 813 9.37 21.86 37.58
CA GLY A 813 10.09 21.16 38.65
C GLY A 813 11.13 22.04 39.36
N VAL A 814 10.78 23.30 39.67
CA VAL A 814 11.71 24.34 40.14
C VAL A 814 12.51 23.85 41.36
N PRO A 815 13.86 23.92 41.36
CA PRO A 815 14.58 24.05 42.61
C PRO A 815 14.20 25.42 43.18
N ARG A 816 13.50 25.43 44.33
CA ARG A 816 13.26 26.66 45.07
C ARG A 816 14.62 27.37 45.22
N THR A 817 14.64 28.62 44.74
CA THR A 817 15.65 29.68 44.85
C THR A 817 16.88 29.36 45.69
#